data_AF-M5REL7-F1
#
_entry.id   AF-M5REL7-F1
#
_cell.length_a   1.000
_cell.length_b   1.000
_cell.length_c   1.000
_cell.angle_alpha   90.00
_cell.angle_beta   90.00
_cell.angle_gamma   90.00
#
_symmetry.space_group_name_H-M   'P 1'
#
loop_
_entity.id
_entity.type
_entity.pdbx_description
1 polymer ?
#
loop_
_entity_poly.entity_id
_entity_poly.type
_entity_poly.pdbx_seq_one_letter_code
_entity_poly.pdbx_strand_id
1 'polypeptide(L)'
;MGLFSRLKKNVRRTPKTRRRRRLQAECLEDRRLLANLNFAASGQVIYGGGNGVDNNLSISVSGNTYTYTDTAETINFINAPGTTSGNGTNTVTFDATTAAVAINRLVVNTNAGNDVVSVSGIRGGAEGLEIRGTGSADTVNISGNLGTAGNRIGSYGVNIAASQINLGADIFTNNLDVILGAAMSGTPIALTASSEIDAGNATVEVNAGGVGISGATANLTIDGGSVQTRGPINLTGASDINLNAINLLQLGQAGATSEVTSGTGNVALSGGTQVALTDSVSSTGGSISITSPSSTMSNSAGAISGTGVTVSGALTNTTANTTDIDATAGDVSIGGNLASTAIVDVDASGNANFDGGVAATDIQVTAATVNATTFQASAGDVAVSGPTTFDGVGDVLVNSTGSVTFDNSITGNTSNLSLQAPTLVSVGGAITNVANLNVLGNGGALASAQLDSAESRNINVNATAIGLSSFLAANFAGGGSVNLTGAVTLNGAGINITSGGDAGESITITGAVNGSAVDSNALALNAGNFGDVAVTGSIGNLVRLDSLSARGDTVTLQAVNVANDLTVLGGNIRLQGAVTGGGTGTATFAPAVPGRTLDFFNNPAHTRVGVNTRITANTLSNIAGGAFDKFQFGDAATGIVRIHPNVDNSVPAGAMNLPTDTEFEAGAIIVSEDIQQNANTLTFETDNLAIYRVAAGTGDVEINKKTPGGVLELRGNLAANTNWGTNDITINAVGATVNAPAAGADLAVLGLTNQPQVNLGGPNASLTINADTLNALASSAIVSSGNLALNVDTIDLTGGVQNAGPGVVTLGNPGAMVENIGGGPFSILLQNGSDLTLRGFDGNGGSLNIRGVGGQLGTVSLGTISDTGALSLGTSSSNDATVLNVNGNITASSIVLRGDMINTGAMGVGVTLDSTDGNISLAGPVSVMRNTTLNNTSGLATGFVRIDGAIENAGVPAWSLDINAGVGSIVFAGAVGQGSALSSMTLVSGGINFLTVPITVEGAFSWTVGVTGNGVNDRIIRAGSGEITSNSGNVDLEADVLQGLTIGVNVKAPNGTVTLIERGAGD
;
A
#
# COMPACT_ATOMS: atom_id res chain seq x y z
N MET A 1 134.18 -62.93 -19.88
CA MET A 1 135.51 -63.47 -20.21
C MET A 1 136.08 -62.69 -21.40
N GLY A 2 137.37 -62.30 -21.36
CA GLY A 2 138.16 -61.68 -22.46
C GLY A 2 137.97 -60.15 -22.62
N LEU A 3 138.82 -59.20 -22.21
CA LEU A 3 140.29 -59.00 -22.15
C LEU A 3 140.93 -58.57 -23.49
N PHE A 4 141.48 -57.34 -23.53
CA PHE A 4 142.64 -56.75 -24.26
C PHE A 4 142.38 -55.22 -24.43
N SER A 5 143.29 -54.25 -24.30
CA SER A 5 144.73 -54.20 -24.00
C SER A 5 145.13 -52.74 -23.68
N ARG A 6 146.12 -52.56 -22.81
CA ARG A 6 146.74 -51.28 -22.38
C ARG A 6 147.51 -50.57 -23.52
N LEU A 7 147.62 -49.22 -23.47
CA LEU A 7 148.86 -48.48 -23.77
C LEU A 7 148.85 -46.99 -23.36
N LYS A 8 149.90 -46.64 -22.60
CA LYS A 8 150.68 -45.39 -22.49
C LYS A 8 150.10 -44.07 -21.93
N LYS A 9 150.71 -43.74 -20.78
CA LYS A 9 150.88 -42.50 -20.03
C LYS A 9 151.47 -41.36 -20.88
N ASN A 10 150.87 -40.16 -20.82
CA ASN A 10 151.53 -38.88 -21.09
C ASN A 10 150.89 -37.76 -20.25
N VAL A 11 151.76 -37.00 -19.58
CA VAL A 11 151.47 -35.88 -18.67
C VAL A 11 150.88 -34.70 -19.45
N ARG A 12 149.75 -34.13 -18.98
CA ARG A 12 149.21 -32.85 -19.47
C ARG A 12 148.87 -31.90 -18.31
N ARG A 13 149.21 -30.63 -18.56
CA ARG A 13 149.14 -29.45 -17.70
C ARG A 13 147.78 -29.20 -17.06
N THR A 14 147.82 -28.66 -15.85
CA THR A 14 146.72 -28.19 -14.99
C THR A 14 145.82 -27.16 -15.71
N PRO A 15 144.49 -27.33 -15.74
CA PRO A 15 143.57 -26.37 -16.36
C PRO A 15 143.30 -25.15 -15.45
N LYS A 16 143.35 -23.95 -16.03
CA LYS A 16 142.89 -22.67 -15.46
C LYS A 16 141.45 -22.82 -14.94
N THR A 17 141.23 -22.52 -13.67
CA THR A 17 139.93 -22.42 -13.02
C THR A 17 139.08 -21.35 -13.71
N ARG A 18 137.95 -21.78 -14.30
CA ARG A 18 136.93 -20.88 -14.87
C ARG A 18 136.34 -20.01 -13.76
N ARG A 19 136.40 -18.68 -13.91
CA ARG A 19 135.68 -17.71 -13.09
C ARG A 19 134.18 -18.07 -13.07
N ARG A 20 133.63 -18.35 -11.89
CA ARG A 20 132.18 -18.36 -11.67
C ARG A 20 131.65 -16.95 -12.01
N ARG A 21 130.77 -16.83 -13.00
CA ARG A 21 130.03 -15.60 -13.25
C ARG A 21 129.13 -15.38 -12.02
N ARG A 22 129.32 -14.26 -11.32
CA ARG A 22 128.35 -13.80 -10.32
C ARG A 22 127.07 -13.49 -11.10
N LEU A 23 125.91 -13.92 -10.58
CA LEU A 23 124.64 -13.34 -10.99
C LEU A 23 124.74 -11.85 -10.65
N GLN A 24 125.00 -11.00 -11.64
CA GLN A 24 124.64 -9.60 -11.53
C GLN A 24 123.15 -9.57 -11.84
N ALA A 25 122.35 -9.49 -10.79
CA ALA A 25 121.04 -8.90 -10.93
C ALA A 25 121.31 -7.42 -11.20
N GLU A 26 121.29 -7.05 -12.48
CA GLU A 26 121.12 -5.67 -12.88
C GLU A 26 119.77 -5.27 -12.30
N CYS A 27 119.72 -4.21 -11.48
CA CYS A 27 118.44 -3.60 -11.14
C CYS A 27 117.85 -3.19 -12.49
N LEU A 28 116.84 -3.91 -12.97
CA LEU A 28 116.06 -3.46 -14.11
C LEU A 28 115.59 -2.08 -13.72
N GLU A 29 116.15 -1.04 -14.35
CA GLU A 29 115.68 0.32 -14.19
C GLU A 29 114.16 0.29 -14.27
N ASP A 30 113.53 0.93 -13.30
CA ASP A 30 112.10 0.86 -13.07
C ASP A 30 111.36 1.18 -14.38
N ARG A 31 110.92 0.15 -15.12
CA ARG A 31 110.23 0.30 -16.40
C ARG A 31 108.76 0.63 -16.17
N ARG A 32 108.52 1.58 -15.26
CA ARG A 32 107.20 2.18 -15.10
C ARG A 32 106.92 2.97 -16.35
N LEU A 33 105.88 2.57 -17.06
CA LEU A 33 105.22 3.48 -17.97
C LEU A 33 104.60 4.57 -17.09
N LEU A 34 105.22 5.75 -17.13
CA LEU A 34 104.65 6.95 -16.51
C LEU A 34 103.35 7.31 -17.22
N ALA A 35 102.44 7.96 -16.49
CA ALA A 35 101.27 8.57 -17.09
C ALA A 35 101.63 9.42 -18.30
N ASN A 36 100.81 9.32 -19.34
CA ASN A 36 100.95 10.12 -20.54
C ASN A 36 99.63 10.76 -20.97
N LEU A 37 99.75 11.89 -21.66
CA LEU A 37 98.66 12.57 -22.34
C LEU A 37 98.99 12.63 -23.83
N ASN A 38 98.34 11.76 -24.60
CA ASN A 38 98.58 11.57 -26.02
C ASN A 38 97.51 12.26 -26.87
N PHE A 39 97.94 13.12 -27.79
CA PHE A 39 97.05 13.79 -28.73
C PHE A 39 97.03 13.05 -30.06
N ALA A 40 95.92 12.38 -30.34
CA ALA A 40 95.75 11.66 -31.59
C ALA A 40 95.38 12.62 -32.73
N ALA A 41 95.82 12.30 -33.95
CA ALA A 41 95.47 13.06 -35.16
C ALA A 41 93.96 13.10 -35.46
N SER A 42 93.16 12.26 -34.79
CA SER A 42 91.69 12.22 -34.89
C SER A 42 90.98 13.26 -34.01
N GLY A 43 91.70 14.06 -33.21
CA GLY A 43 91.12 15.00 -32.24
C GLY A 43 90.88 14.40 -30.85
N GLN A 44 91.36 13.18 -30.59
CA GLN A 44 91.26 12.56 -29.28
C GLN A 44 92.44 12.94 -28.37
N VAL A 45 92.17 13.29 -27.12
CA VAL A 45 93.17 13.45 -26.06
C VAL A 45 93.09 12.27 -25.12
N ILE A 46 94.11 11.42 -25.13
CA ILE A 46 94.12 10.16 -24.39
C ILE A 46 95.05 10.30 -23.19
N TYR A 47 94.48 10.36 -21.98
CA TYR A 47 95.21 10.11 -20.75
C TYR A 47 95.38 8.60 -20.57
N GLY A 48 96.62 8.13 -20.41
CA GLY A 48 96.91 6.76 -20.02
C GLY A 48 97.67 6.76 -18.71
N GLY A 49 97.02 6.31 -17.63
CA GLY A 49 97.63 6.15 -16.31
C GLY A 49 98.73 5.08 -16.29
N GLY A 50 99.56 5.10 -15.28
CA GLY A 50 100.57 4.09 -15.03
C GLY A 50 99.92 2.78 -14.59
N ASN A 51 100.39 1.65 -15.12
CA ASN A 51 99.81 0.36 -14.78
C ASN A 51 100.08 0.00 -13.31
N GLY A 52 99.03 -0.23 -12.52
CA GLY A 52 99.11 -0.62 -11.11
C GLY A 52 99.30 0.55 -10.14
N VAL A 53 98.99 1.78 -10.56
CA VAL A 53 99.04 2.99 -9.73
C VAL A 53 97.60 3.40 -9.43
N ASP A 54 97.31 3.71 -8.16
CA ASP A 54 96.01 4.31 -7.79
C ASP A 54 96.06 5.81 -8.17
N ASN A 55 95.77 6.12 -9.43
CA ASN A 55 95.75 7.47 -9.97
C ASN A 55 94.69 8.33 -9.28
N ASN A 56 95.00 9.61 -9.04
CA ASN A 56 94.02 10.58 -8.55
C ASN A 56 94.03 11.78 -9.50
N LEU A 57 93.42 11.54 -10.65
CA LEU A 57 93.37 12.46 -11.78
C LEU A 57 92.26 13.49 -11.60
N SER A 58 92.57 14.76 -11.78
CA SER A 58 91.63 15.87 -11.89
C SER A 58 91.78 16.52 -13.26
N ILE A 59 90.67 16.66 -13.98
CA ILE A 59 90.57 17.34 -15.27
C ILE A 59 89.68 18.57 -15.08
N SER A 60 90.19 19.75 -15.40
CA SER A 60 89.41 20.98 -15.39
C SER A 60 89.64 21.81 -16.64
N VAL A 61 88.61 22.55 -17.04
CA VAL A 61 88.68 23.49 -18.16
C VAL A 61 88.38 24.91 -17.66
N SER A 62 89.21 25.87 -18.06
CA SER A 62 88.97 27.30 -17.81
C SER A 62 89.23 28.07 -19.10
N GLY A 63 88.17 28.64 -19.69
CA GLY A 63 88.21 29.21 -21.02
C GLY A 63 88.63 28.17 -22.06
N ASN A 64 89.82 28.36 -22.63
CA ASN A 64 90.39 27.48 -23.65
C ASN A 64 91.53 26.59 -23.15
N THR A 65 91.74 26.52 -21.83
CA THR A 65 92.86 25.78 -21.25
C THR A 65 92.35 24.55 -20.52
N TYR A 66 92.86 23.39 -20.91
CA TYR A 66 92.70 22.15 -20.17
C TYR A 66 93.82 22.01 -19.14
N THR A 67 93.47 21.59 -17.93
CA THR A 67 94.40 21.25 -16.85
C THR A 67 94.15 19.82 -16.42
N TYR A 68 95.18 18.98 -16.54
CA TYR A 68 95.20 17.62 -16.02
C TYR A 68 96.16 17.58 -14.83
N THR A 69 95.66 17.16 -13.67
CA THR A 69 96.46 17.02 -12.45
C THR A 69 96.33 15.60 -11.93
N ASP A 70 97.42 14.86 -11.84
CA ASP A 70 97.43 13.57 -11.15
C ASP A 70 98.38 13.64 -9.96
N THR A 71 97.84 13.47 -8.75
CA THR A 71 98.67 13.51 -7.53
C THR A 71 99.51 12.25 -7.32
N ALA A 72 99.18 11.15 -8.00
CA ALA A 72 99.86 9.87 -7.85
C ALA A 72 101.13 9.76 -8.70
N GLU A 73 101.17 10.39 -9.88
CA GLU A 73 102.33 10.33 -10.77
C GLU A 73 102.48 11.53 -11.72
N THR A 74 103.65 11.64 -12.36
CA THR A 74 103.94 12.72 -13.32
C THR A 74 103.39 12.39 -14.71
N ILE A 75 102.83 13.39 -15.39
CA ILE A 75 102.20 13.25 -16.70
C ILE A 75 103.15 13.78 -17.79
N ASN A 76 103.37 12.98 -18.83
CA ASN A 76 104.16 13.38 -20.00
C ASN A 76 103.28 13.60 -21.23
N PHE A 77 103.55 14.66 -22.00
CA PHE A 77 102.87 14.87 -23.29
C PHE A 77 103.45 13.98 -24.38
N ILE A 78 102.57 13.42 -25.21
CA ILE A 78 102.91 12.72 -26.44
C ILE A 78 102.16 13.42 -27.59
N ASN A 79 102.90 13.92 -28.59
CA ASN A 79 102.37 14.68 -29.73
C ASN A 79 101.63 15.98 -29.35
N ALA A 80 102.13 16.69 -28.32
CA ALA A 80 101.47 17.87 -27.75
C ALA A 80 101.15 18.97 -28.78
N PRO A 81 99.93 19.55 -28.76
CA PRO A 81 99.57 20.70 -29.57
C PRO A 81 100.11 22.01 -28.98
N GLY A 82 100.69 22.86 -29.85
CA GLY A 82 100.93 24.27 -29.57
C GLY A 82 101.52 24.61 -28.19
N THR A 83 100.85 25.50 -27.46
CA THR A 83 101.29 26.01 -26.15
C THR A 83 100.91 25.04 -25.03
N THR A 84 101.89 24.27 -24.57
CA THR A 84 101.77 23.37 -23.42
C THR A 84 102.66 23.79 -22.26
N SER A 85 102.27 23.50 -21.02
CA SER A 85 103.12 23.68 -19.84
C SER A 85 103.05 22.49 -18.89
N GLY A 86 104.08 22.33 -18.04
CA GLY A 86 104.10 21.30 -16.98
C GLY A 86 104.51 19.89 -17.42
N ASN A 87 105.05 19.70 -18.62
CA ASN A 87 105.48 18.37 -19.11
C ASN A 87 106.45 17.68 -18.12
N GLY A 88 106.15 16.43 -17.75
CA GLY A 88 106.93 15.66 -16.77
C GLY A 88 106.68 16.05 -15.32
N THR A 89 105.57 16.74 -15.03
CA THR A 89 105.12 17.07 -13.67
C THR A 89 103.74 16.47 -13.38
N ASN A 90 103.30 16.50 -12.13
CA ASN A 90 101.96 16.06 -11.71
C ASN A 90 100.82 16.94 -12.24
N THR A 91 101.10 18.06 -12.92
CA THR A 91 100.07 18.95 -13.48
C THR A 91 100.51 19.45 -14.85
N VAL A 92 99.74 19.11 -15.87
CA VAL A 92 99.99 19.53 -17.25
C VAL A 92 98.84 20.40 -17.75
N THR A 93 99.16 21.43 -18.52
CA THR A 93 98.16 22.28 -19.15
C THR A 93 98.41 22.47 -20.63
N PHE A 94 97.34 22.59 -21.41
CA PHE A 94 97.42 22.94 -22.83
C PHE A 94 96.22 23.77 -23.28
N ASP A 95 96.44 24.64 -24.27
CA ASP A 95 95.38 25.44 -24.89
C ASP A 95 94.85 24.73 -26.16
N ALA A 96 93.59 24.28 -26.15
CA ALA A 96 93.06 23.53 -27.30
C ALA A 96 92.82 24.38 -28.55
N THR A 97 92.83 25.72 -28.48
CA THR A 97 92.78 26.55 -29.70
C THR A 97 94.07 26.45 -30.52
N THR A 98 95.15 25.99 -29.90
CA THR A 98 96.44 25.79 -30.55
C THR A 98 96.62 24.39 -31.09
N ALA A 99 95.61 23.52 -30.96
CA ALA A 99 95.62 22.18 -31.53
C ALA A 99 95.42 22.19 -33.04
N ALA A 100 96.22 21.39 -33.76
CA ALA A 100 96.14 21.25 -35.21
C ALA A 100 94.80 20.65 -35.68
N VAL A 101 94.14 19.92 -34.79
CA VAL A 101 92.81 19.33 -34.98
C VAL A 101 91.97 19.73 -33.77
N ALA A 102 90.73 20.15 -33.99
CA ALA A 102 89.81 20.44 -32.91
C ALA A 102 89.66 19.19 -32.02
N ILE A 103 89.72 19.38 -30.71
CA ILE A 103 89.47 18.29 -29.78
C ILE A 103 88.01 17.89 -29.94
N ASN A 104 87.76 16.59 -30.04
CA ASN A 104 86.42 16.02 -30.14
C ASN A 104 86.18 14.92 -29.10
N ARG A 105 87.22 14.44 -28.42
CA ARG A 105 87.07 13.44 -27.36
C ARG A 105 88.22 13.47 -26.35
N LEU A 106 87.91 13.43 -25.06
CA LEU A 106 88.84 13.13 -23.99
C LEU A 106 88.69 11.65 -23.63
N VAL A 107 89.76 10.87 -23.67
CA VAL A 107 89.77 9.46 -23.28
C VAL A 107 90.64 9.33 -22.03
N VAL A 108 90.10 8.89 -20.91
CA VAL A 108 90.84 8.59 -19.69
C VAL A 108 90.96 7.08 -19.57
N ASN A 109 92.17 6.55 -19.64
CA ASN A 109 92.45 5.15 -19.37
C ASN A 109 93.15 5.04 -18.01
N THR A 110 92.40 4.64 -16.99
CA THR A 110 92.87 4.46 -15.60
C THR A 110 93.78 3.23 -15.47
N ASN A 111 93.68 2.27 -16.39
CA ASN A 111 94.40 0.99 -16.34
C ASN A 111 94.04 0.17 -15.08
N ALA A 112 95.01 -0.22 -14.27
CA ALA A 112 94.83 -1.09 -13.09
C ALA A 112 95.21 -0.32 -11.83
N GLY A 113 94.45 -0.48 -10.76
CA GLY A 113 94.52 0.37 -9.56
C GLY A 113 93.12 0.78 -9.10
N ASN A 114 92.96 1.30 -7.89
CA ASN A 114 91.68 1.92 -7.47
C ASN A 114 91.76 3.42 -7.77
N ASP A 115 91.40 3.80 -8.98
CA ASP A 115 91.66 5.13 -9.50
C ASP A 115 90.54 6.13 -9.13
N VAL A 116 90.88 7.39 -8.92
CA VAL A 116 89.93 8.50 -8.75
C VAL A 116 90.08 9.45 -9.94
N VAL A 117 89.01 9.65 -10.72
CA VAL A 117 88.98 10.59 -11.84
C VAL A 117 87.95 11.67 -11.55
N SER A 118 88.39 12.91 -11.36
CA SER A 118 87.54 14.08 -11.11
C SER A 118 87.49 14.99 -12.34
N VAL A 119 86.36 15.10 -13.02
CA VAL A 119 86.18 15.98 -14.20
C VAL A 119 85.30 17.17 -13.83
N SER A 120 85.90 18.34 -13.67
CA SER A 120 85.20 19.58 -13.33
C SER A 120 84.55 20.27 -14.55
N GLY A 121 84.69 19.70 -15.75
CA GLY A 121 84.05 20.14 -16.99
C GLY A 121 84.95 19.92 -18.21
N ILE A 122 84.33 19.86 -19.39
CA ILE A 122 84.96 19.93 -20.72
C ILE A 122 84.37 21.12 -21.49
N ARG A 123 85.02 21.56 -22.55
CA ARG A 123 84.54 22.72 -23.33
C ARG A 123 83.18 22.42 -23.93
N GLY A 124 82.21 23.34 -23.76
CA GLY A 124 80.91 23.24 -24.42
C GLY A 124 81.08 23.24 -25.94
N GLY A 125 80.67 22.15 -26.59
CA GLY A 125 80.87 21.88 -28.02
C GLY A 125 80.81 20.37 -28.33
N ALA A 126 81.20 19.95 -29.55
CA ALA A 126 81.21 18.56 -30.02
C ALA A 126 82.31 17.67 -29.39
N GLU A 127 82.73 17.98 -28.16
CA GLU A 127 83.66 17.19 -27.38
C GLU A 127 82.89 16.15 -26.55
N GLY A 128 83.42 14.92 -26.47
CA GLY A 128 82.91 13.87 -25.59
C GLY A 128 83.97 13.36 -24.61
N LEU A 129 83.57 12.69 -23.54
CA LEU A 129 84.41 12.06 -22.52
C LEU A 129 84.23 10.54 -22.59
N GLU A 130 85.34 9.82 -22.62
CA GLU A 130 85.40 8.37 -22.55
C GLU A 130 86.30 7.96 -21.39
N ILE A 131 85.82 7.14 -20.47
CA ILE A 131 86.65 6.61 -19.36
C ILE A 131 86.75 5.08 -19.52
N ARG A 132 87.97 4.55 -19.41
CA ARG A 132 88.36 3.15 -19.57
C ARG A 132 89.26 2.75 -18.39
N GLY A 133 89.33 1.47 -18.09
CA GLY A 133 89.87 0.88 -16.86
C GLY A 133 89.66 -0.64 -16.86
N THR A 134 90.45 -1.37 -16.06
CA THR A 134 90.65 -2.83 -16.25
C THR A 134 90.14 -3.75 -15.13
N GLY A 135 89.13 -3.33 -14.38
CA GLY A 135 88.37 -4.22 -13.46
C GLY A 135 88.69 -4.06 -11.97
N SER A 136 89.42 -3.02 -11.59
CA SER A 136 89.61 -2.55 -10.22
C SER A 136 88.59 -1.46 -9.85
N ALA A 137 88.49 -1.10 -8.56
CA ALA A 137 87.40 -0.26 -8.06
C ALA A 137 87.69 1.23 -8.26
N ASP A 138 87.42 1.71 -9.47
CA ASP A 138 87.63 3.11 -9.84
C ASP A 138 86.44 3.98 -9.43
N THR A 139 86.71 5.20 -8.95
CA THR A 139 85.75 6.26 -8.65
C THR A 139 85.84 7.36 -9.69
N VAL A 140 84.75 7.65 -10.37
CA VAL A 140 84.66 8.81 -11.27
C VAL A 140 83.75 9.87 -10.65
N ASN A 141 84.30 11.06 -10.36
CA ASN A 141 83.58 12.25 -9.94
C ASN A 141 83.44 13.21 -11.13
N ILE A 142 82.23 13.62 -11.48
CA ILE A 142 82.01 14.63 -12.52
C ILE A 142 81.25 15.79 -11.89
N SER A 143 81.75 17.01 -12.03
CA SER A 143 81.19 18.21 -11.39
C SER A 143 80.98 19.40 -12.35
N GLY A 144 81.06 19.18 -13.67
CA GLY A 144 80.77 20.21 -14.68
C GLY A 144 80.28 19.66 -16.03
N ASN A 145 80.08 20.56 -17.01
CA ASN A 145 79.51 20.25 -18.33
C ASN A 145 80.36 19.23 -19.12
N LEU A 146 79.74 18.18 -19.68
CA LEU A 146 80.38 17.09 -20.42
C LEU A 146 80.30 17.22 -21.95
N GLY A 147 80.00 18.42 -22.48
CA GLY A 147 79.92 18.63 -23.92
C GLY A 147 78.76 17.86 -24.58
N THR A 148 78.65 17.95 -25.91
CA THR A 148 77.48 17.44 -26.67
C THR A 148 77.79 16.23 -27.56
N ALA A 149 79.00 15.66 -27.51
CA ALA A 149 79.33 14.46 -28.30
C ALA A 149 79.32 13.21 -27.42
N GLY A 150 78.96 12.06 -28.01
CA GLY A 150 78.86 10.75 -27.35
C GLY A 150 79.87 10.50 -26.22
N ASN A 151 79.38 10.66 -24.99
CA ASN A 151 80.07 10.41 -23.74
C ASN A 151 79.93 8.92 -23.40
N ARG A 152 81.04 8.21 -23.24
CA ARG A 152 81.04 6.77 -22.92
C ARG A 152 81.83 6.51 -21.65
N ILE A 153 81.14 6.42 -20.52
CA ILE A 153 81.75 6.02 -19.27
C ILE A 153 81.72 4.49 -19.24
N GLY A 154 82.89 3.84 -19.19
CA GLY A 154 82.98 2.38 -19.01
C GLY A 154 82.40 1.93 -17.65
N SER A 155 82.37 0.62 -17.42
CA SER A 155 81.67 0.02 -16.28
C SER A 155 82.39 0.25 -14.93
N TYR A 156 82.28 1.45 -14.36
CA TYR A 156 82.93 1.87 -13.11
C TYR A 156 81.91 2.31 -12.04
N GLY A 157 82.35 2.40 -10.78
CA GLY A 157 81.60 3.07 -9.72
C GLY A 157 81.60 4.58 -9.96
N VAL A 158 80.60 5.08 -10.68
CA VAL A 158 80.46 6.52 -10.93
C VAL A 158 79.82 7.16 -9.70
N ASN A 159 80.56 8.00 -8.98
CA ASN A 159 80.00 8.84 -7.93
C ASN A 159 79.68 10.21 -8.53
N ILE A 160 78.43 10.36 -8.97
CA ILE A 160 77.95 11.62 -9.54
C ILE A 160 77.62 12.56 -8.37
N ALA A 161 78.51 13.51 -8.10
CA ALA A 161 78.29 14.57 -7.11
C ALA A 161 77.79 15.89 -7.74
N ALA A 162 77.55 15.92 -9.06
CA ALA A 162 77.01 17.09 -9.75
C ALA A 162 75.51 17.27 -9.45
N SER A 163 75.10 18.52 -9.17
CA SER A 163 73.68 18.88 -9.03
C SER A 163 72.90 18.89 -10.35
N GLN A 164 73.60 18.80 -11.49
CA GLN A 164 73.02 18.74 -12.84
C GLN A 164 74.04 18.09 -13.80
N ILE A 165 73.68 16.97 -14.44
CA ILE A 165 74.45 16.46 -15.58
C ILE A 165 73.70 16.85 -16.85
N ASN A 166 74.13 17.94 -17.49
CA ASN A 166 73.61 18.35 -18.77
C ASN A 166 74.36 17.58 -19.89
N LEU A 167 73.79 16.46 -20.35
CA LEU A 167 74.31 15.68 -21.47
C LEU A 167 73.74 16.27 -22.75
N GLY A 168 74.28 17.43 -23.17
CA GLY A 168 73.71 18.19 -24.27
C GLY A 168 73.41 17.32 -25.51
N ALA A 169 72.23 17.53 -26.11
CA ALA A 169 71.67 16.69 -27.18
C ALA A 169 72.70 16.35 -28.28
N ASP A 170 73.03 15.07 -28.43
CA ASP A 170 73.82 14.59 -29.56
C ASP A 170 72.95 14.62 -30.83
N ILE A 171 73.36 15.42 -31.82
CA ILE A 171 72.63 15.69 -33.07
C ILE A 171 72.74 14.50 -34.07
N PHE A 172 73.63 13.52 -33.84
CA PHE A 172 73.98 12.56 -34.91
C PHE A 172 73.72 11.09 -34.65
N THR A 173 73.43 10.66 -33.42
CA THR A 173 72.96 9.30 -33.16
C THR A 173 71.84 9.34 -32.14
N ASN A 174 70.60 9.08 -32.56
CA ASN A 174 69.39 9.09 -31.73
C ASN A 174 69.39 8.11 -30.51
N ASN A 175 70.53 7.51 -30.15
CA ASN A 175 70.73 6.68 -28.96
C ASN A 175 71.94 7.19 -28.18
N LEU A 176 71.72 7.92 -27.08
CA LEU A 176 72.71 8.14 -26.03
C LEU A 176 72.45 7.15 -24.91
N ASP A 177 73.00 5.95 -24.99
CA ASP A 177 72.87 4.95 -23.91
C ASP A 177 73.67 5.42 -22.69
N VAL A 178 73.03 6.13 -21.76
CA VAL A 178 73.60 6.44 -20.43
C VAL A 178 73.52 5.18 -19.57
N ILE A 179 74.38 4.20 -19.85
CA ILE A 179 74.46 2.96 -19.08
C ILE A 179 75.08 3.28 -17.71
N LEU A 180 74.24 3.53 -16.71
CA LEU A 180 74.64 3.51 -15.31
C LEU A 180 74.81 2.05 -14.86
N GLY A 181 75.87 1.41 -15.34
CA GLY A 181 76.15 0.00 -15.13
C GLY A 181 76.99 -0.26 -13.89
N ALA A 182 76.38 -0.85 -12.85
CA ALA A 182 77.14 -1.47 -11.76
C ALA A 182 77.84 -2.73 -12.30
N ALA A 183 79.14 -2.66 -12.61
CA ALA A 183 79.91 -3.87 -12.89
C ALA A 183 80.10 -4.69 -11.60
N MET A 184 79.50 -5.88 -11.56
CA MET A 184 79.93 -7.07 -10.81
C MET A 184 80.11 -7.00 -9.27
N SER A 185 79.96 -5.85 -8.63
CA SER A 185 80.33 -5.67 -7.21
C SER A 185 79.16 -5.69 -6.22
N GLY A 186 77.90 -5.76 -6.67
CA GLY A 186 76.76 -5.78 -5.74
C GLY A 186 76.55 -4.47 -4.95
N THR A 187 77.21 -3.37 -5.33
CA THR A 187 77.09 -2.05 -4.69
C THR A 187 76.14 -1.13 -5.48
N PRO A 188 75.07 -0.58 -4.85
CA PRO A 188 74.13 0.33 -5.50
C PRO A 188 74.80 1.63 -5.96
N ILE A 189 74.22 2.29 -6.97
CA ILE A 189 74.59 3.66 -7.34
C ILE A 189 74.02 4.60 -6.27
N ALA A 190 74.89 5.16 -5.43
CA ALA A 190 74.49 6.04 -4.33
C ALA A 190 74.29 7.50 -4.82
N LEU A 191 73.06 8.01 -4.80
CA LEU A 191 72.78 9.44 -5.00
C LEU A 191 72.95 10.19 -3.66
N THR A 192 73.93 11.09 -3.59
CA THR A 192 74.22 11.91 -2.39
C THR A 192 73.67 13.34 -2.48
N ALA A 193 73.27 13.79 -3.66
CA ALA A 193 72.62 15.07 -3.93
C ALA A 193 71.55 14.91 -5.01
N SER A 194 70.58 15.83 -5.05
CA SER A 194 69.56 15.85 -6.11
C SER A 194 70.22 15.83 -7.48
N SER A 195 69.82 14.90 -8.32
CA SER A 195 70.45 14.61 -9.61
C SER A 195 69.42 14.72 -10.72
N GLU A 196 69.76 15.49 -11.75
CA GLU A 196 68.99 15.65 -12.98
C GLU A 196 69.81 15.05 -14.14
N ILE A 197 69.24 14.07 -14.84
CA ILE A 197 69.77 13.48 -16.07
C ILE A 197 68.84 13.91 -17.20
N ASP A 198 69.25 14.91 -17.98
CA ASP A 198 68.51 15.33 -19.19
C ASP A 198 69.26 14.85 -20.44
N ALA A 199 68.63 13.95 -21.20
CA ALA A 199 69.12 13.41 -22.46
C ALA A 199 68.35 13.95 -23.70
N GLY A 200 67.47 14.96 -23.52
CA GLY A 200 66.67 15.53 -24.60
C GLY A 200 65.80 14.50 -25.31
N ASN A 201 66.04 14.28 -26.62
CA ASN A 201 65.29 13.31 -27.44
C ASN A 201 65.90 11.89 -27.44
N ALA A 202 66.99 11.64 -26.72
CA ALA A 202 67.69 10.36 -26.74
C ALA A 202 67.11 9.35 -25.71
N THR A 203 67.41 8.07 -25.89
CA THR A 203 67.02 7.01 -24.94
C THR A 203 67.95 6.99 -23.72
N VAL A 204 67.44 7.11 -22.50
CA VAL A 204 68.19 6.88 -21.25
C VAL A 204 67.99 5.44 -20.79
N GLU A 205 69.04 4.60 -20.77
CA GLU A 205 68.97 3.23 -20.24
C GLU A 205 69.68 3.10 -18.88
N VAL A 206 68.93 3.11 -17.78
CA VAL A 206 69.45 2.84 -16.44
C VAL A 206 69.59 1.33 -16.23
N ASN A 207 70.76 0.77 -16.52
CA ASN A 207 71.04 -0.66 -16.38
C ASN A 207 71.91 -0.98 -15.15
N ALA A 208 71.32 -0.92 -13.95
CA ALA A 208 72.03 -1.10 -12.69
C ALA A 208 72.34 -2.57 -12.29
N GLY A 209 72.31 -3.53 -13.22
CA GLY A 209 72.76 -4.91 -12.98
C GLY A 209 72.06 -5.65 -11.83
N GLY A 210 70.82 -5.29 -11.49
CA GLY A 210 70.03 -5.85 -10.38
C GLY A 210 70.26 -5.20 -9.01
N VAL A 211 71.22 -4.28 -8.87
CA VAL A 211 71.58 -3.65 -7.58
C VAL A 211 70.90 -2.29 -7.37
N GLY A 212 70.46 -1.67 -8.47
CA GLY A 212 69.63 -0.47 -8.47
C GLY A 212 70.33 0.85 -8.13
N ILE A 213 69.58 1.94 -8.28
CA ILE A 213 69.93 3.27 -7.75
C ILE A 213 69.43 3.32 -6.31
N SER A 214 70.26 3.76 -5.36
CA SER A 214 69.83 4.01 -3.98
C SER A 214 70.36 5.34 -3.43
N GLY A 215 69.70 5.93 -2.44
CA GLY A 215 70.10 7.23 -1.89
C GLY A 215 69.13 7.70 -0.81
N ALA A 216 69.64 8.35 0.24
CA ALA A 216 68.87 8.62 1.46
C ALA A 216 68.18 9.99 1.49
N THR A 217 68.47 10.92 0.57
CA THR A 217 67.96 12.32 0.66
C THR A 217 67.88 13.09 -0.68
N ALA A 218 68.05 12.45 -1.83
CA ALA A 218 68.27 13.15 -3.10
C ALA A 218 67.10 12.97 -4.08
N ASN A 219 66.56 14.07 -4.63
CA ASN A 219 65.58 13.97 -5.73
C ASN A 219 66.26 13.41 -6.98
N LEU A 220 65.58 12.53 -7.70
CA LEU A 220 66.04 12.00 -8.99
C LEU A 220 65.11 12.51 -10.08
N THR A 221 65.64 13.24 -11.05
CA THR A 221 64.93 13.59 -12.29
C THR A 221 65.65 13.00 -13.48
N ILE A 222 64.94 12.25 -14.33
CA ILE A 222 65.47 11.69 -15.58
C ILE A 222 64.55 12.10 -16.72
N ASP A 223 65.06 12.92 -17.62
CA ASP A 223 64.35 13.40 -18.81
C ASP A 223 65.00 12.80 -20.07
N GLY A 224 64.20 12.26 -20.99
CA GLY A 224 64.70 11.67 -22.24
C GLY A 224 63.63 11.46 -23.31
N GLY A 225 64.05 11.11 -24.53
CA GLY A 225 63.13 10.72 -25.61
C GLY A 225 62.46 9.38 -25.33
N SER A 226 63.22 8.46 -24.73
CA SER A 226 62.73 7.25 -24.07
C SER A 226 63.52 7.06 -22.78
N VAL A 227 62.91 6.53 -21.73
CA VAL A 227 63.60 6.23 -20.47
C VAL A 227 63.34 4.76 -20.18
N GLN A 228 64.40 3.97 -20.03
CA GLN A 228 64.32 2.54 -19.76
C GLN A 228 65.12 2.23 -18.50
N THR A 229 64.54 1.51 -17.55
CA THR A 229 65.28 0.99 -16.39
C THR A 229 65.36 -0.52 -16.49
N ARG A 230 66.48 -1.13 -16.11
CA ARG A 230 66.66 -2.59 -16.06
C ARG A 230 66.96 -3.13 -14.66
N GLY A 231 66.98 -2.26 -13.67
CA GLY A 231 67.13 -2.60 -12.26
C GLY A 231 66.26 -1.68 -11.39
N PRO A 232 66.18 -1.97 -10.08
CA PRO A 232 65.32 -1.22 -9.17
C PRO A 232 65.83 0.22 -9.00
N ILE A 233 64.93 1.16 -8.75
CA ILE A 233 65.25 2.51 -8.27
C ILE A 233 64.68 2.60 -6.86
N ASN A 234 65.53 2.44 -5.84
CA ASN A 234 65.11 2.40 -4.45
C ASN A 234 65.70 3.57 -3.66
N LEU A 235 64.97 4.68 -3.62
CA LEU A 235 65.33 5.87 -2.85
C LEU A 235 64.58 5.85 -1.52
N THR A 236 65.13 5.15 -0.53
CA THR A 236 64.53 5.02 0.83
C THR A 236 64.43 6.33 1.62
N GLY A 237 64.96 7.42 1.06
CA GLY A 237 64.94 8.78 1.61
C GLY A 237 63.68 9.61 1.36
N ALA A 238 63.68 10.83 1.91
CA ALA A 238 62.70 11.87 1.60
C ALA A 238 63.03 12.56 0.27
N SER A 239 62.72 11.90 -0.84
CA SER A 239 63.16 12.32 -2.17
C SER A 239 62.12 12.04 -3.24
N ASP A 240 61.85 13.01 -4.09
CA ASP A 240 60.98 12.85 -5.26
C ASP A 240 61.71 12.09 -6.38
N ILE A 241 60.99 11.24 -7.11
CA ILE A 241 61.44 10.54 -8.31
C ILE A 241 60.61 11.03 -9.50
N ASN A 242 61.22 11.75 -10.44
CA ASN A 242 60.59 12.23 -11.67
C ASN A 242 61.24 11.56 -12.88
N LEU A 243 60.53 10.68 -13.58
CA LEU A 243 61.02 10.02 -14.80
C LEU A 243 60.16 10.49 -15.97
N ASN A 244 60.70 11.33 -16.85
CA ASN A 244 59.97 11.89 -17.98
C ASN A 244 60.53 11.39 -19.31
N ALA A 245 59.70 10.69 -20.06
CA ALA A 245 59.98 10.25 -21.42
C ALA A 245 59.08 10.98 -22.43
N ILE A 246 59.65 11.53 -23.50
CA ILE A 246 58.86 12.14 -24.60
C ILE A 246 58.00 11.07 -25.29
N ASN A 247 58.49 9.84 -25.45
CA ASN A 247 57.76 8.76 -26.12
C ASN A 247 57.42 7.60 -25.16
N LEU A 248 58.43 6.83 -24.75
CA LEU A 248 58.26 5.58 -23.98
C LEU A 248 59.08 5.63 -22.69
N LEU A 249 58.40 5.53 -21.55
CA LEU A 249 59.00 5.19 -20.26
C LEU A 249 58.78 3.71 -20.00
N GLN A 250 59.85 2.92 -19.88
CA GLN A 250 59.79 1.50 -19.56
C GLN A 250 60.51 1.23 -18.25
N LEU A 251 59.78 0.80 -17.23
CA LEU A 251 60.35 0.43 -15.95
C LEU A 251 60.52 -1.09 -15.91
N GLY A 252 61.78 -1.52 -15.98
CA GLY A 252 62.23 -2.90 -15.93
C GLY A 252 62.26 -3.65 -17.27
N GLN A 253 62.91 -4.82 -17.22
CA GLN A 253 63.00 -5.79 -18.30
C GLN A 253 62.31 -7.08 -17.86
N ALA A 254 61.65 -7.78 -18.79
CA ALA A 254 61.06 -9.09 -18.53
C ALA A 254 62.08 -10.03 -17.86
N GLY A 255 61.79 -10.45 -16.61
CA GLY A 255 62.63 -11.34 -15.80
C GLY A 255 63.56 -10.65 -14.79
N ALA A 256 63.57 -9.32 -14.70
CA ALA A 256 64.34 -8.56 -13.71
C ALA A 256 63.41 -7.81 -12.74
N THR A 257 63.64 -7.94 -11.43
CA THR A 257 62.90 -7.16 -10.42
C THR A 257 63.34 -5.69 -10.49
N SER A 258 62.45 -4.82 -10.94
CA SER A 258 62.71 -3.40 -11.19
C SER A 258 61.72 -2.54 -10.43
N GLU A 259 61.72 -2.66 -9.10
CA GLU A 259 60.87 -1.85 -8.24
C GLU A 259 61.32 -0.39 -8.25
N VAL A 260 60.37 0.55 -8.39
CA VAL A 260 60.60 1.98 -8.13
C VAL A 260 60.01 2.31 -6.76
N THR A 261 60.85 2.49 -5.77
CA THR A 261 60.46 2.79 -4.38
C THR A 261 60.94 4.18 -3.98
N SER A 262 60.03 5.02 -3.50
CA SER A 262 60.34 6.28 -2.81
C SER A 262 60.02 6.16 -1.31
N GLY A 263 60.87 6.67 -0.44
CA GLY A 263 60.63 6.68 1.00
C GLY A 263 59.47 7.60 1.39
N THR A 264 59.62 8.91 1.18
CA THR A 264 58.55 9.89 1.51
C THR A 264 58.23 10.90 0.40
N GLY A 265 58.93 10.86 -0.74
CA GLY A 265 58.71 11.79 -1.84
C GLY A 265 57.74 11.26 -2.89
N ASN A 266 57.27 12.14 -3.76
CA ASN A 266 56.37 11.78 -4.85
C ASN A 266 57.11 10.98 -5.93
N VAL A 267 56.39 10.11 -6.64
CA VAL A 267 56.89 9.40 -7.83
C VAL A 267 56.09 9.88 -9.04
N ALA A 268 56.69 10.68 -9.92
CA ALA A 268 56.08 11.12 -11.17
C ALA A 268 56.72 10.36 -12.35
N LEU A 269 55.89 9.64 -13.10
CA LEU A 269 56.26 8.84 -14.27
C LEU A 269 55.54 9.41 -15.48
N SER A 270 56.25 10.03 -16.42
CA SER A 270 55.65 10.63 -17.61
C SER A 270 56.14 9.93 -18.88
N GLY A 271 55.22 9.59 -19.78
CA GLY A 271 55.50 9.02 -21.09
C GLY A 271 54.55 9.61 -22.13
N GLY A 272 55.06 10.34 -23.12
CA GLY A 272 54.18 11.03 -24.08
C GLY A 272 53.35 10.09 -24.97
N THR A 273 53.76 8.83 -25.12
CA THR A 273 52.95 7.77 -25.75
C THR A 273 52.58 6.68 -24.76
N GLN A 274 53.55 6.14 -24.01
CA GLN A 274 53.33 4.99 -23.15
C GLN A 274 54.23 4.99 -21.89
N VAL A 275 53.66 4.52 -20.78
CA VAL A 275 54.42 4.08 -19.59
C VAL A 275 54.24 2.57 -19.43
N ALA A 276 55.30 1.79 -19.60
CA ALA A 276 55.31 0.35 -19.43
C ALA A 276 55.93 -0.03 -18.08
N LEU A 277 55.13 -0.50 -17.13
CA LEU A 277 55.55 -0.98 -15.83
C LEU A 277 55.74 -2.50 -15.89
N THR A 278 56.98 -2.96 -15.75
CA THR A 278 57.27 -4.39 -15.63
C THR A 278 57.50 -4.83 -14.19
N ASP A 279 57.34 -3.92 -13.21
CA ASP A 279 57.35 -4.22 -11.77
C ASP A 279 56.56 -3.19 -10.95
N SER A 280 56.54 -3.35 -9.62
CA SER A 280 55.85 -2.48 -8.66
C SER A 280 56.43 -1.05 -8.61
N VAL A 281 55.55 -0.09 -8.35
CA VAL A 281 55.88 1.31 -8.08
C VAL A 281 55.31 1.64 -6.70
N SER A 282 56.17 2.01 -5.75
CA SER A 282 55.77 2.26 -4.37
C SER A 282 56.30 3.59 -3.85
N SER A 283 55.52 4.28 -3.02
CA SER A 283 55.94 5.44 -2.23
C SER A 283 55.33 5.40 -0.84
N THR A 284 56.13 5.26 0.21
CA THR A 284 55.63 5.09 1.58
C THR A 284 55.04 6.37 2.19
N GLY A 285 55.36 7.55 1.63
CA GLY A 285 54.89 8.84 2.15
C GLY A 285 54.51 9.87 1.09
N GLY A 286 54.69 9.58 -0.19
CA GLY A 286 54.36 10.46 -1.31
C GLY A 286 53.29 9.88 -2.23
N SER A 287 52.78 10.75 -3.10
CA SER A 287 51.82 10.37 -4.15
C SER A 287 52.55 9.79 -5.38
N ILE A 288 51.86 8.94 -6.12
CA ILE A 288 52.31 8.41 -7.41
C ILE A 288 51.48 9.06 -8.51
N SER A 289 52.14 9.64 -9.52
CA SER A 289 51.49 10.18 -10.71
C SER A 289 52.09 9.54 -11.97
N ILE A 290 51.24 8.91 -12.78
CA ILE A 290 51.61 8.30 -14.06
C ILE A 290 50.90 9.07 -15.17
N THR A 291 51.65 9.86 -15.92
CA THR A 291 51.12 10.69 -17.00
C THR A 291 51.45 10.06 -18.35
N SER A 292 50.48 9.39 -18.97
CA SER A 292 50.58 8.93 -20.36
C SER A 292 49.20 8.70 -20.98
N PRO A 293 49.06 8.70 -22.32
CA PRO A 293 47.84 8.28 -22.98
C PRO A 293 47.49 6.80 -22.71
N SER A 294 48.50 5.93 -22.62
CA SER A 294 48.34 4.50 -22.34
C SER A 294 49.47 3.98 -21.44
N SER A 295 49.11 3.50 -20.26
CA SER A 295 50.01 2.81 -19.34
C SER A 295 49.76 1.30 -19.40
N THR A 296 50.81 0.50 -19.42
CA THR A 296 50.69 -0.96 -19.44
C THR A 296 51.46 -1.58 -18.28
N MET A 297 50.85 -2.52 -17.57
CA MET A 297 51.51 -3.36 -16.57
C MET A 297 51.71 -4.76 -17.13
N SER A 298 52.94 -5.27 -17.06
CA SER A 298 53.29 -6.57 -17.62
C SER A 298 53.98 -7.52 -16.62
N ASN A 299 53.91 -7.24 -15.30
CA ASN A 299 54.56 -8.08 -14.29
C ASN A 299 53.65 -9.14 -13.67
N SER A 300 54.29 -10.13 -13.03
CA SER A 300 53.65 -11.14 -12.20
C SER A 300 53.21 -10.73 -10.80
N ALA A 301 53.59 -9.55 -10.31
CA ALA A 301 53.26 -9.10 -8.95
C ALA A 301 53.27 -7.56 -8.79
N GLY A 302 53.02 -6.81 -9.87
CA GLY A 302 53.15 -5.35 -9.85
C GLY A 302 52.02 -4.69 -9.06
N ALA A 303 52.37 -3.98 -7.98
CA ALA A 303 51.48 -3.10 -7.22
C ALA A 303 51.87 -1.63 -7.44
N ILE A 304 50.88 -0.73 -7.46
CA ILE A 304 51.08 0.73 -7.43
C ILE A 304 50.61 1.22 -6.06
N SER A 305 51.52 1.51 -5.12
CA SER A 305 51.16 1.86 -3.73
C SER A 305 51.71 3.22 -3.32
N GLY A 306 50.88 4.14 -2.85
CA GLY A 306 51.25 5.52 -2.48
C GLY A 306 50.34 6.14 -1.42
N THR A 307 50.58 7.41 -1.06
CA THR A 307 49.59 8.19 -0.29
C THR A 307 48.43 8.68 -1.17
N GLY A 308 48.60 8.63 -2.49
CA GLY A 308 47.58 8.87 -3.51
C GLY A 308 48.12 8.38 -4.85
N VAL A 309 47.26 7.91 -5.75
CA VAL A 309 47.66 7.36 -7.05
C VAL A 309 46.86 8.04 -8.16
N THR A 310 47.54 8.61 -9.14
CA THR A 310 46.91 9.22 -10.32
C THR A 310 47.51 8.63 -11.59
N VAL A 311 46.69 8.13 -12.50
CA VAL A 311 47.07 7.70 -13.84
C VAL A 311 46.25 8.50 -14.84
N SER A 312 46.87 9.35 -15.66
CA SER A 312 46.13 10.31 -16.51
C SER A 312 45.41 9.68 -17.71
N GLY A 313 45.73 8.43 -18.06
CA GLY A 313 45.20 7.73 -19.23
C GLY A 313 44.76 6.31 -18.89
N ALA A 314 44.64 5.46 -19.92
CA ALA A 314 44.24 4.07 -19.71
C ALA A 314 45.36 3.28 -18.99
N LEU A 315 45.00 2.35 -18.10
CA LEU A 315 45.92 1.43 -17.45
C LEU A 315 45.53 -0.01 -17.82
N THR A 316 46.41 -0.73 -18.51
CA THR A 316 46.14 -2.11 -18.94
C THR A 316 47.15 -3.09 -18.34
N ASN A 317 46.69 -4.05 -17.53
CA ASN A 317 47.49 -5.21 -17.12
C ASN A 317 47.22 -6.41 -18.03
N THR A 318 48.25 -6.83 -18.75
CA THR A 318 48.15 -7.93 -19.73
C THR A 318 48.54 -9.30 -19.15
N THR A 319 48.80 -9.40 -17.85
CA THR A 319 49.19 -10.66 -17.21
C THR A 319 48.07 -11.28 -16.37
N ALA A 320 48.23 -12.54 -16.01
CA ALA A 320 47.27 -13.29 -15.19
C ALA A 320 47.34 -12.94 -13.69
N ASN A 321 47.95 -11.81 -13.31
CA ASN A 321 48.20 -11.45 -11.91
C ASN A 321 47.43 -10.21 -11.51
N THR A 322 47.10 -10.10 -10.22
CA THR A 322 46.34 -8.99 -9.66
C THR A 322 46.97 -7.65 -10.01
N THR A 323 46.14 -6.74 -10.53
CA THR A 323 46.43 -5.31 -10.60
C THR A 323 46.09 -4.72 -9.25
N ASP A 324 47.10 -4.52 -8.41
CA ASP A 324 46.95 -3.98 -7.06
C ASP A 324 47.28 -2.48 -7.06
N ILE A 325 46.33 -1.63 -6.67
CA ILE A 325 46.49 -0.17 -6.57
C ILE A 325 46.07 0.27 -5.18
N ASP A 326 47.03 0.73 -4.38
CA ASP A 326 46.85 1.08 -2.97
C ASP A 326 47.16 2.57 -2.73
N ALA A 327 46.15 3.33 -2.30
CA ALA A 327 46.26 4.72 -1.85
C ALA A 327 45.98 4.83 -0.35
N THR A 328 46.99 4.46 0.43
CA THR A 328 46.98 4.40 1.91
C THR A 328 46.44 5.63 2.65
N ALA A 329 46.52 6.83 2.05
CA ALA A 329 46.11 8.10 2.70
C ALA A 329 45.36 9.10 1.79
N GLY A 330 44.90 8.68 0.60
CA GLY A 330 44.32 9.59 -0.39
C GLY A 330 43.56 8.90 -1.52
N ASP A 331 43.45 9.59 -2.64
CA ASP A 331 42.61 9.20 -3.78
C ASP A 331 43.37 8.30 -4.76
N VAL A 332 42.62 7.41 -5.42
CA VAL A 332 43.02 6.74 -6.68
C VAL A 332 42.26 7.41 -7.83
N SER A 333 42.95 7.85 -8.88
CA SER A 333 42.32 8.45 -10.06
C SER A 333 42.89 7.85 -11.34
N ILE A 334 42.07 7.21 -12.17
CA ILE A 334 42.44 6.67 -13.48
C ILE A 334 41.66 7.40 -14.57
N GLY A 335 42.35 8.21 -15.38
CA GLY A 335 41.78 9.06 -16.43
C GLY A 335 41.31 8.33 -17.70
N GLY A 336 41.41 7.00 -17.72
CA GLY A 336 40.96 6.16 -18.84
C GLY A 336 40.46 4.80 -18.38
N ASN A 337 40.41 3.83 -19.30
CA ASN A 337 39.99 2.46 -18.94
C ASN A 337 41.05 1.78 -18.07
N LEU A 338 40.60 1.12 -17.01
CA LEU A 338 41.40 0.19 -16.21
C LEU A 338 41.08 -1.23 -16.66
N ALA A 339 41.95 -1.87 -17.42
CA ALA A 339 41.73 -3.21 -17.94
C ALA A 339 42.77 -4.20 -17.39
N SER A 340 42.35 -5.35 -16.90
CA SER A 340 43.23 -6.43 -16.43
C SER A 340 42.75 -7.75 -17.02
N THR A 341 43.67 -8.62 -17.41
CA THR A 341 43.31 -10.03 -17.70
C THR A 341 43.11 -10.86 -16.44
N ALA A 342 43.32 -10.29 -15.25
CA ALA A 342 43.25 -10.93 -13.94
C ALA A 342 42.42 -10.10 -12.96
N ILE A 343 42.67 -10.22 -11.66
CA ILE A 343 42.00 -9.42 -10.62
C ILE A 343 42.41 -7.95 -10.75
N VAL A 344 41.49 -7.03 -10.50
CA VAL A 344 41.75 -5.61 -10.18
C VAL A 344 41.40 -5.43 -8.70
N ASP A 345 42.38 -5.04 -7.89
CA ASP A 345 42.21 -4.71 -6.48
C ASP A 345 42.62 -3.25 -6.29
N VAL A 346 41.69 -2.41 -5.86
CA VAL A 346 41.92 -0.98 -5.61
C VAL A 346 41.54 -0.68 -4.18
N ASP A 347 42.51 -0.33 -3.35
CA ASP A 347 42.31 0.15 -1.98
C ASP A 347 42.62 1.65 -1.92
N ALA A 348 41.65 2.48 -1.57
CA ALA A 348 41.81 3.91 -1.45
C ALA A 348 41.20 4.40 -0.14
N SER A 349 41.98 5.01 0.74
CA SER A 349 41.40 5.64 1.93
C SER A 349 40.54 6.88 1.60
N GLY A 350 40.77 7.50 0.44
CA GLY A 350 39.98 8.58 -0.14
C GLY A 350 39.00 8.10 -1.22
N ASN A 351 38.92 8.84 -2.33
CA ASN A 351 38.04 8.53 -3.47
C ASN A 351 38.76 7.64 -4.50
N ALA A 352 38.04 6.72 -5.13
CA ALA A 352 38.49 5.99 -6.32
C ALA A 352 37.73 6.50 -7.55
N ASN A 353 38.36 7.33 -8.38
CA ASN A 353 37.79 7.89 -9.61
C ASN A 353 38.29 7.17 -10.87
N PHE A 354 37.37 6.63 -11.65
CA PHE A 354 37.63 5.96 -12.93
C PHE A 354 36.86 6.69 -14.03
N ASP A 355 37.55 7.52 -14.79
CA ASP A 355 36.96 8.26 -15.91
C ASP A 355 36.54 7.31 -17.06
N GLY A 356 37.16 6.12 -17.13
CA GLY A 356 36.81 5.03 -18.05
C GLY A 356 36.13 3.84 -17.37
N GLY A 357 36.00 2.73 -18.11
CA GLY A 357 35.48 1.47 -17.58
C GLY A 357 36.56 0.66 -16.87
N VAL A 358 36.17 -0.09 -15.84
CA VAL A 358 37.03 -1.09 -15.18
C VAL A 358 36.67 -2.47 -15.69
N ALA A 359 37.61 -3.19 -16.29
CA ALA A 359 37.42 -4.52 -16.85
C ALA A 359 38.47 -5.50 -16.29
N ALA A 360 38.04 -6.64 -15.77
CA ALA A 360 38.92 -7.59 -15.10
C ALA A 360 38.39 -9.04 -15.15
N THR A 361 39.10 -10.00 -14.56
CA THR A 361 38.51 -11.30 -14.19
C THR A 361 37.64 -11.13 -12.94
N ASP A 362 38.20 -10.53 -11.88
CA ASP A 362 37.54 -10.11 -10.65
C ASP A 362 37.82 -8.63 -10.40
N ILE A 363 36.88 -7.90 -9.82
CA ILE A 363 37.03 -6.48 -9.48
C ILE A 363 36.74 -6.32 -7.99
N GLN A 364 37.72 -5.82 -7.24
CA GLN A 364 37.59 -5.41 -5.86
C GLN A 364 37.98 -3.94 -5.74
N VAL A 365 37.08 -3.11 -5.22
CA VAL A 365 37.35 -1.69 -4.97
C VAL A 365 36.89 -1.35 -3.55
N THR A 366 37.83 -0.91 -2.72
CA THR A 366 37.56 -0.40 -1.36
C THR A 366 37.90 1.08 -1.35
N ALA A 367 36.91 1.95 -1.18
CA ALA A 367 37.13 3.40 -1.13
C ALA A 367 36.11 4.15 -0.28
N ALA A 368 36.44 5.37 0.16
CA ALA A 368 35.48 6.26 0.83
C ALA A 368 34.35 6.70 -0.13
N THR A 369 34.66 6.91 -1.40
CA THR A 369 33.68 6.99 -2.50
C THR A 369 34.27 6.38 -3.77
N VAL A 370 33.42 5.82 -4.64
CA VAL A 370 33.84 5.22 -5.91
C VAL A 370 33.11 5.91 -7.05
N ASN A 371 33.82 6.54 -7.98
CA ASN A 371 33.25 7.14 -9.19
C ASN A 371 33.69 6.30 -10.39
N ALA A 372 32.75 5.73 -11.14
CA ALA A 372 33.08 4.92 -12.31
C ALA A 372 32.06 5.09 -13.43
N THR A 373 32.41 4.73 -14.67
CA THR A 373 31.43 4.67 -15.76
C THR A 373 30.86 3.27 -15.96
N THR A 374 31.68 2.21 -15.83
CA THR A 374 31.26 0.81 -15.98
C THR A 374 32.19 -0.15 -15.21
N PHE A 375 31.67 -1.31 -14.81
CA PHE A 375 32.45 -2.42 -14.24
C PHE A 375 32.17 -3.70 -15.06
N GLN A 376 33.20 -4.39 -15.55
CA GLN A 376 33.06 -5.59 -16.38
C GLN A 376 34.02 -6.70 -15.89
N ALA A 377 33.53 -7.57 -15.02
CA ALA A 377 34.20 -8.81 -14.65
C ALA A 377 33.86 -9.92 -15.66
N SER A 378 34.89 -10.46 -16.30
CA SER A 378 34.77 -11.44 -17.39
C SER A 378 34.61 -12.89 -16.91
N ALA A 379 35.10 -13.22 -15.71
CA ALA A 379 35.13 -14.59 -15.20
C ALA A 379 34.83 -14.75 -13.69
N GLY A 380 34.73 -13.67 -12.91
CA GLY A 380 34.42 -13.75 -11.48
C GLY A 380 33.66 -12.54 -10.93
N ASP A 381 33.96 -12.11 -9.71
CA ASP A 381 33.14 -11.24 -8.86
C ASP A 381 33.38 -9.73 -9.11
N VAL A 382 32.37 -8.90 -8.81
CA VAL A 382 32.51 -7.45 -8.63
C VAL A 382 32.14 -7.12 -7.20
N ALA A 383 33.08 -6.63 -6.40
CA ALA A 383 32.89 -6.23 -5.01
C ALA A 383 33.34 -4.78 -4.81
N VAL A 384 32.41 -3.91 -4.41
CA VAL A 384 32.68 -2.49 -4.19
C VAL A 384 32.27 -2.11 -2.77
N SER A 385 33.25 -1.76 -1.95
CA SER A 385 33.08 -1.28 -0.59
C SER A 385 33.25 0.24 -0.56
N GLY A 386 32.12 0.94 -0.59
CA GLY A 386 32.07 2.41 -0.57
C GLY A 386 30.84 2.93 -1.32
N PRO A 387 30.27 4.10 -0.94
CA PRO A 387 29.26 4.78 -1.75
C PRO A 387 29.76 4.94 -3.19
N THR A 388 28.99 4.42 -4.15
CA THR A 388 29.38 4.39 -5.57
C THR A 388 28.56 5.38 -6.37
N THR A 389 29.21 6.30 -7.06
CA THR A 389 28.59 7.20 -8.04
C THR A 389 28.92 6.74 -9.45
N PHE A 390 27.89 6.59 -10.29
CA PHE A 390 28.09 6.43 -11.73
C PHE A 390 27.74 7.75 -12.44
N ASP A 391 28.74 8.48 -12.94
CA ASP A 391 28.59 9.81 -13.55
C ASP A 391 28.75 9.80 -15.09
N GLY A 392 28.38 8.70 -15.72
CA GLY A 392 28.44 8.54 -17.17
C GLY A 392 27.19 9.07 -17.89
N VAL A 393 27.38 9.88 -18.93
CA VAL A 393 26.32 10.19 -19.92
C VAL A 393 26.03 8.92 -20.75
N GLY A 394 25.23 8.00 -20.22
CA GLY A 394 24.91 6.76 -20.91
C GLY A 394 24.37 5.63 -20.02
N ASP A 395 24.47 4.42 -20.56
CA ASP A 395 24.10 3.17 -19.91
C ASP A 395 25.30 2.63 -19.14
N VAL A 396 25.11 2.40 -17.84
CA VAL A 396 26.08 1.73 -16.97
C VAL A 396 25.80 0.24 -16.99
N LEU A 397 26.81 -0.51 -17.40
CA LEU A 397 26.81 -1.96 -17.28
C LEU A 397 27.77 -2.37 -16.17
N VAL A 398 27.25 -3.07 -15.16
CA VAL A 398 28.01 -3.86 -14.20
C VAL A 398 27.79 -5.32 -14.57
N ASN A 399 28.74 -5.92 -15.28
CA ASN A 399 28.64 -7.31 -15.73
C ASN A 399 29.64 -8.17 -14.98
N SER A 400 29.22 -9.35 -14.54
CA SER A 400 29.99 -10.32 -13.77
C SER A 400 29.55 -11.73 -14.17
N THR A 401 30.45 -12.71 -14.14
CA THR A 401 30.07 -14.13 -14.19
C THR A 401 30.08 -14.79 -12.81
N GLY A 402 30.40 -14.04 -11.76
CA GLY A 402 30.24 -14.43 -10.37
C GLY A 402 29.08 -13.67 -9.74
N SER A 403 29.36 -13.02 -8.61
CA SER A 403 28.49 -12.13 -7.86
C SER A 403 28.79 -10.66 -8.16
N VAL A 404 27.82 -9.80 -7.85
CA VAL A 404 27.96 -8.33 -7.87
C VAL A 404 27.52 -7.84 -6.50
N THR A 405 28.44 -7.28 -5.73
CA THR A 405 28.20 -6.79 -4.37
C THR A 405 28.61 -5.34 -4.24
N PHE A 406 27.67 -4.51 -3.79
CA PHE A 406 27.91 -3.14 -3.36
C PHE A 406 27.52 -3.05 -1.89
N ASP A 407 28.47 -2.79 -0.99
CA ASP A 407 28.19 -2.76 0.45
C ASP A 407 27.42 -1.51 0.88
N ASN A 408 27.43 -0.47 0.04
CA ASN A 408 26.90 0.87 0.34
C ASN A 408 25.92 1.35 -0.76
N SER A 409 25.54 2.63 -0.71
CA SER A 409 24.62 3.24 -1.66
C SER A 409 25.21 3.38 -3.07
N ILE A 410 24.34 3.37 -4.07
CA ILE A 410 24.65 3.66 -5.47
C ILE A 410 23.91 4.94 -5.88
N THR A 411 24.60 5.92 -6.44
CA THR A 411 24.00 7.11 -7.05
C THR A 411 24.37 7.13 -8.51
N GLY A 412 23.43 6.91 -9.43
CA GLY A 412 23.77 6.86 -10.86
C GLY A 412 23.07 7.96 -11.62
N ASN A 413 23.77 8.99 -12.09
CA ASN A 413 23.19 10.02 -12.97
C ASN A 413 23.07 9.49 -14.42
N THR A 414 22.40 8.35 -14.57
CA THR A 414 22.53 7.47 -15.75
C THR A 414 21.16 7.07 -16.29
N SER A 415 21.09 6.80 -17.59
CA SER A 415 19.82 6.40 -18.23
C SER A 415 19.44 4.97 -17.88
N ASN A 416 20.42 4.08 -17.81
CA ASN A 416 20.22 2.69 -17.44
C ASN A 416 21.37 2.24 -16.52
N LEU A 417 21.06 1.66 -15.36
CA LEU A 417 22.00 0.89 -14.55
C LEU A 417 21.62 -0.58 -14.68
N SER A 418 22.44 -1.35 -15.39
CA SER A 418 22.26 -2.79 -15.53
C SER A 418 23.26 -3.55 -14.67
N LEU A 419 22.78 -4.21 -13.62
CA LEU A 419 23.53 -5.16 -12.82
C LEU A 419 23.27 -6.56 -13.39
N GLN A 420 24.29 -7.13 -14.04
CA GLN A 420 24.24 -8.44 -14.68
C GLN A 420 25.21 -9.38 -13.98
N ALA A 421 24.68 -10.47 -13.44
CA ALA A 421 25.44 -11.53 -12.83
C ALA A 421 24.78 -12.88 -13.16
N PRO A 422 25.41 -14.03 -12.95
CA PRO A 422 24.71 -15.32 -13.00
C PRO A 422 24.28 -15.81 -11.62
N THR A 423 24.98 -15.46 -10.54
CA THR A 423 24.70 -16.04 -9.21
C THR A 423 23.95 -15.07 -8.29
N LEU A 424 24.58 -13.96 -7.92
CA LEU A 424 24.08 -13.06 -6.87
C LEU A 424 24.29 -11.60 -7.26
N VAL A 425 23.27 -10.77 -7.00
CA VAL A 425 23.42 -9.32 -6.89
C VAL A 425 23.06 -8.90 -5.47
N SER A 426 23.90 -8.13 -4.79
CA SER A 426 23.65 -7.61 -3.45
C SER A 426 23.99 -6.12 -3.39
N VAL A 427 23.03 -5.28 -3.01
CA VAL A 427 23.25 -3.86 -2.77
C VAL A 427 22.80 -3.53 -1.35
N GLY A 428 23.77 -3.26 -0.48
CA GLY A 428 23.58 -3.03 0.95
C GLY A 428 23.02 -1.65 1.29
N GLY A 429 23.12 -0.67 0.38
CA GLY A 429 22.55 0.67 0.54
C GLY A 429 21.51 1.05 -0.51
N ALA A 430 21.07 2.32 -0.48
CA ALA A 430 20.08 2.84 -1.41
C ALA A 430 20.64 3.04 -2.83
N ILE A 431 19.86 2.68 -3.85
CA ILE A 431 20.12 3.05 -5.26
C ILE A 431 19.30 4.31 -5.57
N THR A 432 19.91 5.39 -6.03
CA THR A 432 19.21 6.67 -6.31
C THR A 432 19.66 7.32 -7.62
N ASN A 433 18.85 8.25 -8.13
CA ASN A 433 19.07 9.02 -9.37
C ASN A 433 19.16 8.23 -10.68
N VAL A 434 18.89 6.93 -10.67
CA VAL A 434 18.94 6.07 -11.87
C VAL A 434 17.63 6.17 -12.64
N ALA A 435 17.65 6.33 -13.97
CA ALA A 435 16.38 6.28 -14.72
C ALA A 435 15.85 4.83 -14.87
N ASN A 436 16.65 3.85 -15.29
CA ASN A 436 16.19 2.46 -15.33
C ASN A 436 17.16 1.53 -14.59
N LEU A 437 16.69 0.84 -13.56
CA LEU A 437 17.45 -0.18 -12.85
C LEU A 437 17.08 -1.56 -13.41
N ASN A 438 18.07 -2.27 -13.94
CA ASN A 438 17.91 -3.62 -14.45
C ASN A 438 18.83 -4.58 -13.70
N VAL A 439 18.27 -5.49 -12.90
CA VAL A 439 19.00 -6.53 -12.17
C VAL A 439 18.67 -7.87 -12.82
N LEU A 440 19.56 -8.35 -13.69
CA LEU A 440 19.28 -9.43 -14.64
C LEU A 440 20.31 -10.55 -14.56
N GLY A 441 19.89 -11.76 -14.92
CA GLY A 441 20.81 -12.88 -15.10
C GLY A 441 21.49 -12.83 -16.47
N ASN A 442 22.75 -13.28 -16.57
CA ASN A 442 23.43 -13.42 -17.87
C ASN A 442 22.83 -14.60 -18.67
N GLY A 443 21.75 -14.35 -19.42
CA GLY A 443 21.02 -15.36 -20.19
C GLY A 443 19.91 -16.10 -19.43
N GLY A 444 19.44 -15.58 -18.29
CA GLY A 444 18.40 -16.22 -17.46
C GLY A 444 18.00 -15.39 -16.25
N ALA A 445 17.34 -16.02 -15.26
CA ALA A 445 17.13 -15.42 -13.94
C ALA A 445 18.39 -15.61 -13.08
N LEU A 446 18.76 -14.58 -12.31
CA LEU A 446 19.80 -14.67 -11.27
C LEU A 446 19.44 -15.73 -10.24
N ALA A 447 20.41 -16.37 -9.58
CA ALA A 447 20.08 -17.26 -8.46
C ALA A 447 19.44 -16.45 -7.30
N SER A 448 20.00 -15.28 -7.00
CA SER A 448 19.43 -14.36 -6.01
C SER A 448 19.75 -12.88 -6.25
N ALA A 449 18.87 -11.99 -5.81
CA ALA A 449 19.08 -10.54 -5.76
C ALA A 449 18.70 -10.02 -4.38
N GLN A 450 19.56 -9.24 -3.70
CA GLN A 450 19.28 -8.58 -2.44
C GLN A 450 19.38 -7.06 -2.67
N LEU A 451 18.28 -6.35 -2.41
CA LEU A 451 18.22 -4.90 -2.55
C LEU A 451 17.75 -4.30 -1.22
N ASP A 452 18.50 -3.35 -0.67
CA ASP A 452 18.02 -2.57 0.47
C ASP A 452 16.90 -1.61 0.03
N SER A 453 17.25 -0.58 -0.75
CA SER A 453 16.27 0.31 -1.35
C SER A 453 16.68 0.78 -2.76
N ALA A 454 15.70 1.14 -3.59
CA ALA A 454 15.96 1.69 -4.90
C ALA A 454 14.92 2.74 -5.30
N GLU A 455 15.39 3.89 -5.76
CA GLU A 455 14.62 4.97 -6.38
C GLU A 455 15.05 5.12 -7.84
N SER A 456 14.14 4.80 -8.76
CA SER A 456 14.40 4.81 -10.21
C SER A 456 13.15 5.25 -10.98
N ARG A 457 13.21 5.38 -12.32
CA ARG A 457 12.00 5.49 -13.13
C ARG A 457 11.41 4.11 -13.39
N ASN A 458 12.21 3.15 -13.85
CA ASN A 458 11.81 1.75 -13.95
C ASN A 458 12.71 0.86 -13.09
N ILE A 459 12.16 -0.18 -12.48
CA ILE A 459 12.89 -1.19 -11.71
C ILE A 459 12.52 -2.57 -12.25
N ASN A 460 13.48 -3.27 -12.84
CA ASN A 460 13.32 -4.63 -13.35
C ASN A 460 14.30 -5.55 -12.64
N VAL A 461 13.79 -6.51 -11.87
CA VAL A 461 14.60 -7.52 -11.17
C VAL A 461 14.16 -8.90 -11.64
N ASN A 462 15.09 -9.70 -12.16
CA ASN A 462 14.84 -11.06 -12.62
C ASN A 462 15.79 -12.04 -11.92
N ALA A 463 15.31 -12.66 -10.84
CA ALA A 463 16.07 -13.58 -9.99
C ALA A 463 15.17 -14.65 -9.41
N THR A 464 15.61 -15.90 -9.30
CA THR A 464 14.83 -16.97 -8.64
C THR A 464 14.45 -16.62 -7.20
N ALA A 465 15.31 -15.90 -6.48
CA ALA A 465 15.04 -15.35 -5.16
C ALA A 465 15.38 -13.84 -5.10
N ILE A 466 14.48 -13.02 -4.57
CA ILE A 466 14.63 -11.57 -4.42
C ILE A 466 14.42 -11.24 -2.95
N GLY A 467 15.41 -10.68 -2.27
CA GLY A 467 15.27 -10.16 -0.91
C GLY A 467 15.17 -8.64 -0.90
N LEU A 468 14.20 -8.11 -0.16
CA LEU A 468 13.96 -6.67 -0.01
C LEU A 468 14.04 -6.30 1.47
N SER A 469 14.88 -5.32 1.82
CA SER A 469 15.06 -4.89 3.22
C SER A 469 14.37 -3.58 3.56
N SER A 470 14.10 -2.71 2.58
CA SER A 470 13.48 -1.40 2.78
C SER A 470 12.42 -1.08 1.72
N PHE A 471 12.61 -0.14 0.79
CA PHE A 471 11.59 0.27 -0.17
C PHE A 471 12.07 0.23 -1.63
N LEU A 472 11.13 0.05 -2.56
CA LEU A 472 11.35 0.23 -4.00
C LEU A 472 10.40 1.34 -4.50
N ALA A 473 10.94 2.41 -5.07
CA ALA A 473 10.18 3.52 -5.59
C ALA A 473 10.54 3.77 -7.06
N ALA A 474 9.57 3.56 -7.95
CA ALA A 474 9.64 3.96 -9.34
C ALA A 474 9.03 5.37 -9.54
N ASN A 475 9.40 6.35 -8.69
CA ASN A 475 8.81 7.70 -8.66
C ASN A 475 9.72 8.80 -9.24
N PHE A 476 10.86 8.43 -9.84
CA PHE A 476 11.81 9.40 -10.39
C PHE A 476 11.18 10.16 -11.58
N ALA A 477 11.50 11.45 -11.73
CA ALA A 477 10.86 12.40 -12.66
C ALA A 477 10.44 11.75 -14.00
N GLY A 478 9.12 11.62 -14.20
CA GLY A 478 8.52 11.04 -15.40
C GLY A 478 7.81 9.69 -15.21
N GLY A 479 7.84 9.09 -14.01
CA GLY A 479 7.06 7.89 -13.65
C GLY A 479 7.51 6.59 -14.35
N GLY A 480 7.25 5.44 -13.73
CA GLY A 480 7.50 4.14 -14.39
C GLY A 480 7.13 2.91 -13.55
N SER A 481 7.50 1.73 -14.04
CA SER A 481 7.02 0.42 -13.55
C SER A 481 8.03 -0.30 -12.66
N VAL A 482 7.51 -1.16 -11.77
CA VAL A 482 8.31 -2.11 -10.98
C VAL A 482 7.95 -3.53 -11.40
N ASN A 483 8.93 -4.29 -11.90
CA ASN A 483 8.78 -5.68 -12.33
C ASN A 483 9.74 -6.59 -11.54
N LEU A 484 9.19 -7.45 -10.69
CA LEU A 484 9.92 -8.45 -9.91
C LEU A 484 9.59 -9.85 -10.44
N THR A 485 10.56 -10.51 -11.05
CA THR A 485 10.42 -11.86 -11.59
C THR A 485 11.16 -12.87 -10.73
N GLY A 486 10.38 -13.67 -9.99
CA GLY A 486 10.83 -14.71 -9.05
C GLY A 486 10.35 -14.50 -7.63
N ALA A 487 10.75 -15.37 -6.70
CA ALA A 487 10.20 -15.38 -5.34
C ALA A 487 10.77 -14.22 -4.50
N VAL A 488 9.91 -13.43 -3.87
CA VAL A 488 10.26 -12.26 -3.06
C VAL A 488 10.19 -12.61 -1.56
N THR A 489 11.24 -12.29 -0.82
CA THR A 489 11.32 -12.37 0.64
C THR A 489 11.48 -10.97 1.22
N LEU A 490 10.63 -10.61 2.18
CA LEU A 490 10.68 -9.32 2.87
C LEU A 490 11.53 -9.45 4.13
N ASN A 491 12.71 -8.84 4.13
CA ASN A 491 13.66 -8.89 5.26
C ASN A 491 13.44 -7.73 6.25
N GLY A 492 12.70 -6.68 5.87
CA GLY A 492 12.41 -5.50 6.71
C GLY A 492 10.97 -5.44 7.22
N ALA A 493 10.73 -4.73 8.32
CA ALA A 493 9.42 -4.66 8.99
C ALA A 493 8.33 -3.88 8.22
N GLY A 494 8.68 -3.14 7.16
CA GLY A 494 7.71 -2.40 6.35
C GLY A 494 8.26 -2.09 4.98
N ILE A 495 7.90 -2.93 4.00
CA ILE A 495 8.36 -2.81 2.62
C ILE A 495 7.32 -2.06 1.80
N ASN A 496 7.72 -0.93 1.22
CA ASN A 496 6.89 -0.14 0.32
C ASN A 496 7.39 -0.29 -1.12
N ILE A 497 6.52 -0.73 -2.03
CA ILE A 497 6.79 -0.77 -3.48
C ILE A 497 5.83 0.22 -4.15
N THR A 498 6.38 1.24 -4.80
CA THR A 498 5.59 2.32 -5.43
C THR A 498 5.95 2.44 -6.91
N SER A 499 4.96 2.55 -7.80
CA SER A 499 5.17 2.93 -9.21
C SER A 499 4.90 4.41 -9.45
N GLY A 500 5.15 4.92 -10.66
CA GLY A 500 4.91 6.33 -11.00
C GLY A 500 3.43 6.75 -10.93
N GLY A 501 2.51 5.80 -11.08
CA GLY A 501 1.08 5.96 -10.82
C GLY A 501 0.21 6.31 -12.03
N ASP A 502 0.82 6.58 -13.19
CA ASP A 502 0.12 6.82 -14.45
C ASP A 502 -0.29 5.51 -15.17
N ALA A 503 -1.14 5.62 -16.19
CA ALA A 503 -1.60 4.46 -16.95
C ALA A 503 -0.44 3.76 -17.67
N GLY A 504 -0.24 2.47 -17.37
CA GLY A 504 0.88 1.66 -17.87
C GLY A 504 2.10 1.61 -16.94
N GLU A 505 2.06 2.34 -15.82
CA GLU A 505 3.11 2.33 -14.79
C GLU A 505 2.71 1.40 -13.65
N SER A 506 3.01 0.11 -13.82
CA SER A 506 2.45 -0.96 -12.98
C SER A 506 3.47 -1.57 -12.03
N ILE A 507 2.98 -2.24 -11.00
CA ILE A 507 3.74 -3.14 -10.12
C ILE A 507 3.40 -4.57 -10.51
N THR A 508 4.37 -5.33 -11.03
CA THR A 508 4.20 -6.74 -11.38
C THR A 508 5.17 -7.60 -10.58
N ILE A 509 4.65 -8.58 -9.85
CA ILE A 509 5.43 -9.59 -9.12
C ILE A 509 4.98 -10.97 -9.59
N THR A 510 5.86 -11.72 -10.25
CA THR A 510 5.45 -13.00 -10.85
C THR A 510 5.63 -14.22 -9.94
N GLY A 511 6.51 -14.14 -8.93
CA GLY A 511 6.74 -15.20 -7.95
C GLY A 511 5.98 -15.00 -6.64
N ALA A 512 6.15 -15.95 -5.72
CA ALA A 512 5.56 -15.88 -4.38
C ALA A 512 6.20 -14.76 -3.55
N VAL A 513 5.43 -14.12 -2.67
CA VAL A 513 5.93 -13.07 -1.76
C VAL A 513 5.77 -13.56 -0.32
N ASN A 514 6.85 -13.59 0.47
CA ASN A 514 6.80 -14.09 1.85
C ASN A 514 7.56 -13.17 2.81
N GLY A 515 7.21 -13.22 4.09
CA GLY A 515 8.01 -12.61 5.14
C GLY A 515 9.34 -13.34 5.33
N SER A 516 10.29 -12.67 5.96
CA SER A 516 11.37 -13.36 6.68
C SER A 516 10.79 -13.96 7.97
N ALA A 517 11.51 -14.83 8.66
CA ALA A 517 11.04 -15.48 9.90
C ALA A 517 10.76 -14.52 11.09
N VAL A 518 10.64 -13.22 10.83
CA VAL A 518 10.37 -12.16 11.80
C VAL A 518 8.91 -11.74 11.65
N ASP A 519 8.12 -11.86 12.71
CA ASP A 519 6.64 -11.76 12.72
C ASP A 519 6.06 -10.36 12.40
N SER A 520 6.82 -9.45 11.78
CA SER A 520 6.44 -8.05 11.57
C SER A 520 6.64 -7.53 10.14
N ASN A 521 6.70 -8.41 9.12
CA ASN A 521 6.87 -7.96 7.74
C ASN A 521 5.55 -7.47 7.11
N ALA A 522 5.35 -6.15 7.05
CA ALA A 522 4.26 -5.52 6.30
C ALA A 522 4.67 -5.21 4.84
N LEU A 523 3.72 -5.32 3.90
CA LEU A 523 3.92 -4.99 2.48
C LEU A 523 2.89 -3.97 1.98
N ALA A 524 3.36 -2.86 1.41
CA ALA A 524 2.51 -1.92 0.68
C ALA A 524 2.90 -1.88 -0.80
N LEU A 525 1.93 -2.08 -1.69
CA LEU A 525 2.04 -1.95 -3.14
C LEU A 525 1.20 -0.75 -3.58
N ASN A 526 1.82 0.29 -4.12
CA ASN A 526 1.11 1.50 -4.52
C ASN A 526 1.43 1.86 -5.98
N ALA A 527 0.53 1.47 -6.89
CA ALA A 527 0.61 1.82 -8.30
C ALA A 527 -0.21 3.07 -8.67
N GLY A 528 -0.50 3.94 -7.69
CA GLY A 528 -1.31 5.14 -7.91
C GLY A 528 -2.78 4.84 -8.24
N ASN A 529 -3.44 5.74 -8.95
CA ASN A 529 -4.86 5.59 -9.32
C ASN A 529 -5.06 4.96 -10.70
N PHE A 530 -4.02 4.93 -11.54
CA PHE A 530 -4.11 4.52 -12.94
C PHE A 530 -3.14 3.38 -13.31
N GLY A 531 -2.13 3.09 -12.48
CA GLY A 531 -1.23 1.95 -12.65
C GLY A 531 -1.82 0.66 -12.07
N ASP A 532 -1.45 -0.49 -12.64
CA ASP A 532 -1.93 -1.79 -12.16
C ASP A 532 -1.01 -2.40 -11.10
N VAL A 533 -1.57 -3.21 -10.21
CA VAL A 533 -0.85 -4.13 -9.32
C VAL A 533 -1.19 -5.56 -9.72
N ALA A 534 -0.18 -6.38 -10.03
CA ALA A 534 -0.35 -7.79 -10.36
C ALA A 534 0.65 -8.66 -9.61
N VAL A 535 0.18 -9.44 -8.64
CA VAL A 535 0.97 -10.47 -7.95
C VAL A 535 0.44 -11.84 -8.34
N THR A 536 1.17 -12.53 -9.22
CA THR A 536 0.71 -13.82 -9.78
C THR A 536 1.17 -15.03 -8.98
N GLY A 537 2.05 -14.86 -7.99
CA GLY A 537 2.39 -15.88 -7.00
C GLY A 537 1.60 -15.71 -5.69
N SER A 538 1.68 -16.71 -4.81
CA SER A 538 1.06 -16.65 -3.49
C SER A 538 1.78 -15.67 -2.56
N ILE A 539 1.02 -14.91 -1.77
CA ILE A 539 1.50 -13.94 -0.78
C ILE A 539 1.32 -14.54 0.63
N GLY A 540 2.40 -14.63 1.40
CA GLY A 540 2.42 -15.05 2.80
C GLY A 540 2.23 -16.55 3.05
N ASN A 541 2.36 -17.40 2.03
CA ASN A 541 2.02 -18.83 2.15
C ASN A 541 3.11 -19.66 2.86
N LEU A 542 4.40 -19.32 2.68
CA LEU A 542 5.50 -19.97 3.40
C LEU A 542 5.73 -19.34 4.77
N VAL A 543 5.79 -18.01 4.79
CA VAL A 543 5.90 -17.20 6.00
C VAL A 543 4.88 -16.09 5.89
N ARG A 544 3.94 -16.10 6.84
CA ARG A 544 2.80 -15.18 6.90
C ARG A 544 3.28 -13.73 6.99
N LEU A 545 2.65 -12.84 6.22
CA LEU A 545 2.91 -11.40 6.34
C LEU A 545 2.19 -10.83 7.55
N ASP A 546 2.68 -9.73 8.11
CA ASP A 546 1.95 -8.99 9.14
C ASP A 546 0.68 -8.37 8.54
N SER A 547 0.85 -7.54 7.51
CA SER A 547 -0.23 -6.89 6.77
C SER A 547 0.11 -6.71 5.29
N LEU A 548 -0.92 -6.54 4.45
CA LEU A 548 -0.79 -6.25 3.02
C LEU A 548 -1.70 -5.06 2.65
N SER A 549 -1.13 -4.05 2.00
CA SER A 549 -1.88 -2.97 1.35
C SER A 549 -1.57 -2.95 -0.15
N ALA A 550 -2.58 -2.93 -1.01
CA ALA A 550 -2.40 -2.88 -2.46
C ALA A 550 -3.32 -1.83 -3.08
N ARG A 551 -2.76 -0.90 -3.87
CA ARG A 551 -3.49 0.18 -4.54
C ARG A 551 -3.15 0.26 -6.03
N GLY A 552 -4.15 0.33 -6.90
CA GLY A 552 -3.98 0.51 -8.35
C GLY A 552 -5.31 0.66 -9.11
N ASP A 553 -5.26 0.82 -10.43
CA ASP A 553 -6.44 0.73 -11.30
C ASP A 553 -6.92 -0.73 -11.36
N THR A 554 -6.11 -1.68 -11.81
CA THR A 554 -6.38 -3.11 -11.62
C THR A 554 -5.50 -3.67 -10.51
N VAL A 555 -6.08 -4.36 -9.52
CA VAL A 555 -5.32 -5.11 -8.51
C VAL A 555 -5.61 -6.60 -8.65
N THR A 556 -4.61 -7.39 -9.04
CA THR A 556 -4.72 -8.84 -9.18
C THR A 556 -3.82 -9.54 -8.15
N LEU A 557 -4.42 -10.34 -7.27
CA LEU A 557 -3.72 -11.11 -6.24
C LEU A 557 -4.08 -12.59 -6.37
N GLN A 558 -3.10 -13.49 -6.24
CA GLN A 558 -3.35 -14.93 -6.30
C GLN A 558 -3.90 -15.46 -4.96
N ALA A 559 -3.07 -16.05 -4.10
CA ALA A 559 -3.45 -16.40 -2.73
C ALA A 559 -2.83 -15.39 -1.75
N VAL A 560 -3.51 -15.03 -0.67
CA VAL A 560 -3.06 -14.05 0.32
C VAL A 560 -3.19 -14.63 1.72
N ASN A 561 -2.13 -14.57 2.51
CA ASN A 561 -2.09 -14.99 3.91
C ASN A 561 -1.39 -13.92 4.76
N VAL A 562 -2.17 -13.19 5.55
CA VAL A 562 -1.68 -12.12 6.45
C VAL A 562 -2.01 -12.45 7.91
N ALA A 563 -1.36 -11.81 8.88
CA ALA A 563 -1.64 -11.98 10.30
C ALA A 563 -2.75 -11.02 10.76
N ASN A 564 -2.63 -9.76 10.35
CA ASN A 564 -3.48 -8.66 10.73
C ASN A 564 -4.25 -8.16 9.50
N ASP A 565 -3.94 -6.96 8.99
CA ASP A 565 -4.80 -6.27 8.03
C ASP A 565 -4.49 -6.60 6.56
N LEU A 566 -5.57 -6.66 5.76
CA LEU A 566 -5.51 -6.67 4.30
C LEU A 566 -6.28 -5.47 3.77
N THR A 567 -5.64 -4.58 3.01
CA THR A 567 -6.31 -3.44 2.36
C THR A 567 -6.10 -3.50 0.86
N VAL A 568 -7.17 -3.50 0.07
CA VAL A 568 -7.09 -3.51 -1.39
C VAL A 568 -7.93 -2.38 -1.98
N LEU A 569 -7.26 -1.42 -2.61
CA LEU A 569 -7.83 -0.22 -3.20
C LEU A 569 -7.71 -0.29 -4.73
N GLY A 570 -8.82 -0.51 -5.43
CA GLY A 570 -8.80 -0.81 -6.87
C GLY A 570 -9.82 -0.05 -7.70
N GLY A 571 -9.62 0.03 -9.01
CA GLY A 571 -10.67 0.11 -10.03
C GLY A 571 -11.13 -1.28 -10.51
N ASN A 572 -10.32 -2.33 -10.39
CA ASN A 572 -10.69 -3.69 -10.74
C ASN A 572 -9.87 -4.69 -9.91
N ILE A 573 -10.47 -5.22 -8.87
CA ILE A 573 -9.87 -6.16 -7.92
C ILE A 573 -10.15 -7.59 -8.38
N ARG A 574 -9.10 -8.39 -8.57
CA ARG A 574 -9.14 -9.79 -8.99
C ARG A 574 -8.44 -10.66 -7.97
N LEU A 575 -9.20 -11.52 -7.29
CA LEU A 575 -8.68 -12.48 -6.32
C LEU A 575 -8.75 -13.89 -6.94
N GLN A 576 -7.61 -14.51 -7.22
CA GLN A 576 -7.56 -15.79 -7.95
C GLN A 576 -7.43 -17.03 -7.04
N GLY A 577 -7.09 -16.84 -5.77
CA GLY A 577 -6.86 -17.88 -4.77
C GLY A 577 -7.48 -17.53 -3.40
N ALA A 578 -7.12 -18.29 -2.37
CA ALA A 578 -7.65 -18.11 -1.01
C ALA A 578 -7.10 -16.86 -0.34
N VAL A 579 -7.93 -16.21 0.49
CA VAL A 579 -7.54 -15.10 1.36
C VAL A 579 -7.72 -15.56 2.81
N THR A 580 -6.60 -15.64 3.53
CA THR A 580 -6.53 -16.06 4.94
C THR A 580 -5.86 -14.98 5.79
N GLY A 581 -6.23 -14.96 7.07
CA GLY A 581 -5.83 -13.96 8.06
C GLY A 581 -5.46 -14.64 9.38
N GLY A 582 -4.90 -13.89 10.33
CA GLY A 582 -4.54 -14.41 11.66
C GLY A 582 -5.64 -14.38 12.71
N GLY A 583 -6.84 -13.90 12.35
CA GLY A 583 -8.02 -13.88 13.21
C GLY A 583 -8.12 -12.66 14.13
N THR A 584 -7.35 -11.58 13.90
CA THR A 584 -7.41 -10.34 14.72
C THR A 584 -7.38 -9.04 13.91
N GLY A 585 -7.41 -9.11 12.57
CA GLY A 585 -7.30 -7.95 11.67
C GLY A 585 -8.54 -7.72 10.81
N THR A 586 -8.53 -6.65 10.01
CA THR A 586 -9.61 -6.29 9.07
C THR A 586 -9.18 -6.50 7.61
N ALA A 587 -10.05 -7.12 6.81
CA ALA A 587 -9.89 -7.19 5.36
C ALA A 587 -10.79 -6.15 4.67
N THR A 588 -10.19 -5.07 4.15
CA THR A 588 -10.88 -3.94 3.51
C THR A 588 -10.72 -3.96 2.00
N PHE A 589 -11.83 -3.84 1.26
CA PHE A 589 -11.83 -3.68 -0.19
C PHE A 589 -12.62 -2.43 -0.58
N ALA A 590 -11.96 -1.47 -1.24
CA ALA A 590 -12.56 -0.18 -1.57
C ALA A 590 -12.10 0.36 -2.93
N PRO A 591 -12.83 1.32 -3.54
CA PRO A 591 -12.36 2.01 -4.74
C PRO A 591 -11.11 2.86 -4.47
N ALA A 592 -10.12 2.84 -5.38
CA ALA A 592 -8.92 3.69 -5.26
C ALA A 592 -9.21 5.20 -5.39
N VAL A 593 -10.30 5.56 -6.07
CA VAL A 593 -10.77 6.94 -6.26
C VAL A 593 -12.06 7.17 -5.46
N PRO A 594 -12.08 8.14 -4.51
CA PRO A 594 -13.29 8.48 -3.75
C PRO A 594 -14.52 8.74 -4.62
N GLY A 595 -15.69 8.34 -4.14
CA GLY A 595 -17.00 8.55 -4.76
C GLY A 595 -17.36 7.56 -5.87
N ARG A 596 -16.48 6.59 -6.20
CA ARG A 596 -16.80 5.56 -7.21
C ARG A 596 -17.71 4.47 -6.66
N THR A 597 -18.38 3.78 -7.59
CA THR A 597 -19.19 2.59 -7.26
C THR A 597 -18.27 1.37 -7.17
N LEU A 598 -18.46 0.53 -6.17
CA LEU A 598 -17.85 -0.78 -5.99
C LEU A 598 -18.88 -1.89 -6.35
N ASP A 599 -18.73 -2.50 -7.52
CA ASP A 599 -19.52 -3.62 -8.01
C ASP A 599 -18.85 -4.96 -7.67
N PHE A 600 -19.56 -5.84 -6.98
CA PHE A 600 -19.13 -7.19 -6.63
C PHE A 600 -19.80 -8.22 -7.53
N PHE A 601 -19.01 -9.13 -8.12
CA PHE A 601 -19.52 -10.23 -8.96
C PHE A 601 -18.98 -11.59 -8.50
N ASN A 602 -19.88 -12.56 -8.34
CA ASN A 602 -19.56 -13.95 -7.98
C ASN A 602 -19.22 -14.85 -9.20
N ASN A 603 -18.74 -14.28 -10.32
CA ASN A 603 -18.32 -15.03 -11.52
C ASN A 603 -17.42 -14.17 -12.44
N PRO A 604 -16.26 -14.68 -12.90
CA PRO A 604 -15.35 -13.96 -13.82
C PRO A 604 -15.92 -13.69 -15.21
N ALA A 605 -16.93 -14.43 -15.69
CA ALA A 605 -17.37 -14.40 -17.09
C ALA A 605 -18.08 -13.10 -17.52
N HIS A 606 -18.40 -12.19 -16.60
CA HIS A 606 -19.10 -10.96 -16.95
C HIS A 606 -18.18 -9.91 -17.59
N THR A 607 -18.64 -9.20 -18.62
CA THR A 607 -17.98 -8.01 -19.19
C THR A 607 -19.02 -6.89 -19.29
N ARG A 608 -19.23 -6.14 -18.21
CA ARG A 608 -19.96 -4.86 -18.29
C ARG A 608 -18.95 -3.73 -18.46
N VAL A 609 -19.28 -2.80 -19.36
CA VAL A 609 -18.47 -1.63 -19.73
C VAL A 609 -18.98 -0.42 -18.95
N GLY A 610 -18.12 0.17 -18.12
CA GLY A 610 -18.34 1.50 -17.51
C GLY A 610 -17.80 1.65 -16.09
N VAL A 611 -17.01 2.72 -15.88
CA VAL A 611 -16.56 3.51 -14.69
C VAL A 611 -16.63 3.01 -13.23
N ASN A 612 -17.09 1.79 -12.94
CA ASN A 612 -17.24 1.26 -11.59
C ASN A 612 -16.03 0.41 -11.20
N THR A 613 -15.64 0.45 -9.92
CA THR A 613 -14.70 -0.48 -9.34
C THR A 613 -15.30 -1.88 -9.34
N ARG A 614 -14.60 -2.89 -9.85
CA ARG A 614 -15.12 -4.26 -9.92
C ARG A 614 -14.36 -5.20 -9.01
N ILE A 615 -15.02 -6.05 -8.23
CA ILE A 615 -14.39 -7.22 -7.59
C ILE A 615 -14.83 -8.48 -8.31
N THR A 616 -13.85 -9.25 -8.79
CA THR A 616 -14.03 -10.58 -9.36
C THR A 616 -13.19 -11.57 -8.57
N ALA A 617 -13.86 -12.39 -7.77
CA ALA A 617 -13.25 -13.55 -7.14
C ALA A 617 -13.75 -14.80 -7.86
N ASN A 618 -12.85 -15.69 -8.27
CA ASN A 618 -13.28 -16.96 -8.89
C ASN A 618 -14.03 -17.87 -7.90
N THR A 619 -13.90 -17.62 -6.59
CA THR A 619 -14.55 -18.37 -5.51
C THR A 619 -14.41 -17.62 -4.19
N LEU A 620 -15.43 -16.86 -3.76
CA LEU A 620 -15.53 -16.38 -2.36
C LEU A 620 -15.58 -17.55 -1.37
N SER A 621 -15.87 -18.77 -1.84
CA SER A 621 -15.69 -20.02 -1.06
C SER A 621 -14.27 -20.27 -0.56
N ASN A 622 -13.28 -19.49 -1.02
CA ASN A 622 -11.89 -19.63 -0.60
C ASN A 622 -11.47 -18.64 0.51
N ILE A 623 -12.39 -17.80 1.01
CA ILE A 623 -12.13 -17.04 2.24
C ILE A 623 -12.43 -17.98 3.41
N ALA A 624 -11.40 -18.40 4.14
CA ALA A 624 -11.58 -19.29 5.28
C ALA A 624 -12.35 -18.55 6.40
N GLY A 625 -13.43 -19.15 6.91
CA GLY A 625 -14.17 -18.59 8.05
C GLY A 625 -13.26 -18.46 9.28
N GLY A 626 -13.37 -17.35 10.02
CA GLY A 626 -12.54 -17.04 11.18
C GLY A 626 -11.13 -16.51 10.86
N ALA A 627 -10.83 -16.19 9.60
CA ALA A 627 -9.54 -15.65 9.18
C ALA A 627 -9.32 -14.19 9.62
N PHE A 628 -10.36 -13.37 9.69
CA PHE A 628 -10.29 -11.96 10.07
C PHE A 628 -11.40 -11.66 11.07
N ASP A 629 -11.20 -10.65 11.93
CA ASP A 629 -12.23 -10.17 12.85
C ASP A 629 -13.36 -9.46 12.10
N LYS A 630 -13.01 -8.81 10.99
CA LYS A 630 -13.95 -8.01 10.20
C LYS A 630 -13.60 -8.07 8.71
N PHE A 631 -14.62 -8.27 7.88
CA PHE A 631 -14.54 -8.06 6.44
C PHE A 631 -15.27 -6.78 6.05
N GLN A 632 -14.56 -5.78 5.53
CA GLN A 632 -15.13 -4.50 5.15
C GLN A 632 -15.15 -4.31 3.63
N PHE A 633 -16.34 -4.03 3.09
CA PHE A 633 -16.56 -3.73 1.68
C PHE A 633 -17.01 -2.27 1.52
N GLY A 634 -16.14 -1.45 0.94
CA GLY A 634 -16.27 0.00 0.88
C GLY A 634 -15.71 0.71 2.11
N ASP A 635 -15.89 2.03 2.16
CA ASP A 635 -15.45 2.94 3.21
C ASP A 635 -16.31 4.21 3.22
N ALA A 636 -16.02 5.15 4.12
CA ALA A 636 -16.70 6.44 4.19
C ALA A 636 -16.62 7.28 2.90
N ALA A 637 -15.62 7.04 2.04
CA ALA A 637 -15.42 7.72 0.79
C ALA A 637 -16.08 7.00 -0.40
N THR A 638 -16.61 5.79 -0.19
CA THR A 638 -17.22 4.96 -1.24
C THR A 638 -18.60 5.49 -1.59
N GLY A 639 -18.83 5.74 -2.89
CA GLY A 639 -20.09 6.31 -3.36
C GLY A 639 -21.23 5.30 -3.27
N ILE A 640 -21.09 4.16 -3.95
CA ILE A 640 -22.12 3.11 -4.00
C ILE A 640 -21.45 1.75 -3.89
N VAL A 641 -22.00 0.81 -3.12
CA VAL A 641 -21.66 -0.62 -3.20
C VAL A 641 -22.81 -1.37 -3.87
N ARG A 642 -22.53 -2.16 -4.91
CA ARG A 642 -23.53 -3.02 -5.56
C ARG A 642 -23.09 -4.48 -5.52
N ILE A 643 -24.00 -5.36 -5.13
CA ILE A 643 -23.81 -6.81 -5.13
C ILE A 643 -24.71 -7.39 -6.23
N HIS A 644 -24.09 -7.90 -7.31
CA HIS A 644 -24.80 -8.38 -8.50
C HIS A 644 -25.05 -9.89 -8.44
N PRO A 645 -26.23 -10.37 -8.88
CA PRO A 645 -26.54 -11.80 -8.91
C PRO A 645 -25.67 -12.57 -9.91
N ASN A 646 -25.33 -13.80 -9.57
CA ASN A 646 -24.83 -14.79 -10.51
C ASN A 646 -25.92 -15.07 -11.56
N VAL A 647 -25.73 -14.55 -12.78
CA VAL A 647 -26.75 -14.59 -13.85
C VAL A 647 -26.83 -15.92 -14.61
N ASP A 648 -26.01 -16.93 -14.26
CA ASP A 648 -26.13 -18.26 -14.86
C ASP A 648 -27.36 -18.98 -14.29
N ASN A 649 -28.52 -18.71 -14.90
CA ASN A 649 -29.83 -19.34 -14.63
C ASN A 649 -29.83 -20.89 -14.73
N SER A 650 -28.71 -21.53 -15.11
CA SER A 650 -28.62 -22.97 -15.37
C SER A 650 -27.94 -23.80 -14.28
N VAL A 651 -27.42 -23.19 -13.21
CA VAL A 651 -26.96 -23.91 -12.03
C VAL A 651 -27.81 -23.42 -10.86
N PRO A 652 -28.36 -24.28 -9.98
CA PRO A 652 -28.80 -23.88 -8.64
C PRO A 652 -27.54 -23.40 -7.90
N ALA A 653 -27.14 -22.17 -8.20
CA ALA A 653 -25.80 -21.67 -8.04
C ALA A 653 -25.59 -21.15 -6.63
N GLY A 654 -24.46 -21.54 -6.04
CA GLY A 654 -24.09 -21.27 -4.65
C GLY A 654 -24.26 -19.80 -4.30
N ALA A 655 -25.04 -19.58 -3.25
CA ALA A 655 -25.16 -18.28 -2.63
C ALA A 655 -23.79 -17.73 -2.22
N MET A 656 -23.70 -16.41 -2.14
CA MET A 656 -22.51 -15.75 -1.64
C MET A 656 -22.32 -16.12 -0.15
N ASN A 657 -21.37 -17.03 0.12
CA ASN A 657 -20.95 -17.35 1.48
C ASN A 657 -20.07 -16.22 1.98
N LEU A 658 -20.62 -15.37 2.85
CA LEU A 658 -19.85 -14.31 3.52
C LEU A 658 -19.14 -14.87 4.77
N PRO A 659 -17.92 -14.39 5.08
CA PRO A 659 -17.22 -14.70 6.33
C PRO A 659 -17.99 -14.18 7.56
N THR A 660 -17.62 -14.67 8.74
CA THR A 660 -18.07 -14.13 10.03
C THR A 660 -17.72 -12.64 10.15
N ASP A 661 -18.71 -11.83 10.53
CA ASP A 661 -18.60 -10.38 10.78
C ASP A 661 -18.20 -9.57 9.53
N THR A 662 -19.14 -9.49 8.58
CA THR A 662 -18.99 -8.71 7.35
C THR A 662 -19.71 -7.37 7.49
N GLU A 663 -19.02 -6.29 7.14
CA GLU A 663 -19.54 -4.92 7.08
C GLU A 663 -19.49 -4.38 5.65
N PHE A 664 -20.58 -3.75 5.24
CA PHE A 664 -20.63 -2.96 4.02
C PHE A 664 -20.75 -1.48 4.40
N GLU A 665 -19.80 -0.65 3.96
CA GLU A 665 -19.80 0.80 4.22
C GLU A 665 -19.81 1.58 2.90
N ALA A 666 -20.86 2.37 2.64
CA ALA A 666 -20.94 3.27 1.48
C ALA A 666 -22.04 4.32 1.62
N GLY A 667 -21.98 5.39 0.81
CA GLY A 667 -23.09 6.35 0.69
C GLY A 667 -24.42 5.72 0.23
N ALA A 668 -24.35 4.64 -0.58
CA ALA A 668 -25.49 3.79 -0.88
C ALA A 668 -25.07 2.32 -1.04
N ILE A 669 -25.90 1.37 -0.59
CA ILE A 669 -25.67 -0.07 -0.74
C ILE A 669 -26.86 -0.71 -1.47
N ILE A 670 -26.58 -1.49 -2.50
CA ILE A 670 -27.57 -2.15 -3.36
C ILE A 670 -27.27 -3.65 -3.42
N VAL A 671 -28.15 -4.48 -2.85
CA VAL A 671 -28.02 -5.94 -2.83
C VAL A 671 -29.03 -6.57 -3.77
N SER A 672 -28.58 -7.22 -4.85
CA SER A 672 -29.44 -7.82 -5.88
C SER A 672 -29.32 -9.36 -5.97
N GLU A 673 -28.65 -10.01 -5.01
CA GLU A 673 -28.37 -11.47 -4.99
C GLU A 673 -28.78 -12.12 -3.66
N ASP A 674 -28.97 -13.45 -3.67
CA ASP A 674 -29.14 -14.26 -2.47
C ASP A 674 -27.82 -14.35 -1.69
N ILE A 675 -27.74 -13.67 -0.54
CA ILE A 675 -26.66 -13.84 0.43
C ILE A 675 -27.00 -15.05 1.31
N GLN A 676 -26.12 -16.07 1.39
CA GLN A 676 -26.22 -17.11 2.42
C GLN A 676 -25.22 -16.79 3.54
N GLN A 677 -25.74 -16.68 4.76
CA GLN A 677 -24.91 -16.34 5.90
C GLN A 677 -24.40 -17.61 6.59
N ASN A 678 -23.07 -17.66 6.76
CA ASN A 678 -22.42 -18.33 7.88
C ASN A 678 -21.89 -17.31 8.90
N ALA A 679 -22.25 -16.02 8.76
CA ALA A 679 -21.76 -14.94 9.59
C ALA A 679 -22.55 -14.82 10.89
N ASN A 680 -21.89 -14.41 11.98
CA ASN A 680 -22.56 -14.10 13.25
C ASN A 680 -23.34 -12.78 13.14
N THR A 681 -22.72 -11.74 12.56
CA THR A 681 -23.35 -10.44 12.29
C THR A 681 -23.07 -9.96 10.86
N LEU A 682 -24.10 -9.43 10.17
CA LEU A 682 -23.99 -8.72 8.89
C LEU A 682 -24.38 -7.26 9.11
N THR A 683 -23.42 -6.34 8.99
CA THR A 683 -23.63 -4.91 9.27
C THR A 683 -23.66 -4.10 7.98
N PHE A 684 -24.69 -3.28 7.81
CA PHE A 684 -24.77 -2.29 6.72
C PHE A 684 -24.66 -0.88 7.29
N GLU A 685 -23.57 -0.19 6.98
CA GLU A 685 -23.35 1.22 7.33
C GLU A 685 -23.57 2.12 6.10
N THR A 686 -24.77 2.69 5.98
CA THR A 686 -25.10 3.48 4.79
C THR A 686 -26.16 4.55 5.04
N ASP A 687 -26.19 5.55 4.16
CA ASP A 687 -27.30 6.51 4.09
C ASP A 687 -28.49 5.90 3.35
N ASN A 688 -28.26 5.09 2.31
CA ASN A 688 -29.31 4.50 1.48
C ASN A 688 -29.08 3.00 1.26
N LEU A 689 -29.99 2.16 1.73
CA LEU A 689 -29.90 0.70 1.59
C LEU A 689 -31.07 0.18 0.75
N ALA A 690 -30.76 -0.52 -0.34
CA ALA A 690 -31.72 -1.20 -1.19
C ALA A 690 -31.42 -2.71 -1.26
N ILE A 691 -32.32 -3.55 -0.72
CA ILE A 691 -32.16 -5.01 -0.72
C ILE A 691 -33.29 -5.64 -1.53
N TYR A 692 -32.93 -6.35 -2.62
CA TYR A 692 -33.90 -6.92 -3.57
C TYR A 692 -34.18 -8.41 -3.34
N ARG A 693 -33.26 -9.17 -2.73
CA ARG A 693 -33.42 -10.58 -2.32
C ARG A 693 -32.50 -10.91 -1.14
N VAL A 694 -32.98 -11.70 -0.18
CA VAL A 694 -32.18 -12.33 0.89
C VAL A 694 -32.68 -13.76 1.05
N ALA A 695 -31.77 -14.73 0.96
CA ALA A 695 -32.06 -16.13 1.25
C ALA A 695 -31.61 -16.48 2.68
N ALA A 696 -32.25 -17.48 3.27
CA ALA A 696 -32.12 -17.83 4.69
C ALA A 696 -30.68 -18.05 5.17
N GLY A 697 -30.34 -17.46 6.31
CA GLY A 697 -29.13 -17.69 7.11
C GLY A 697 -29.44 -17.56 8.60
N THR A 698 -28.54 -18.02 9.47
CA THR A 698 -28.75 -18.11 10.94
C THR A 698 -28.09 -16.98 11.75
N GLY A 699 -27.74 -15.85 11.12
CA GLY A 699 -27.03 -14.73 11.78
C GLY A 699 -27.89 -13.48 11.98
N ASP A 700 -27.40 -12.56 12.80
CA ASP A 700 -28.03 -11.26 13.03
C ASP A 700 -27.73 -10.31 11.85
N VAL A 701 -28.72 -9.50 11.46
CA VAL A 701 -28.54 -8.43 10.46
C VAL A 701 -28.72 -7.09 11.17
N GLU A 702 -27.65 -6.30 11.23
CA GLU A 702 -27.66 -4.96 11.80
C GLU A 702 -27.61 -3.91 10.68
N ILE A 703 -28.51 -2.93 10.73
CA ILE A 703 -28.57 -1.84 9.75
C ILE A 703 -28.34 -0.52 10.50
N ASN A 704 -27.15 0.06 10.34
CA ASN A 704 -26.74 1.29 10.99
C ASN A 704 -26.76 2.46 10.01
N LYS A 705 -27.64 3.42 10.27
CA LYS A 705 -27.82 4.59 9.40
C LYS A 705 -26.82 5.68 9.75
N LYS A 706 -26.01 6.10 8.77
CA LYS A 706 -24.93 7.07 8.98
C LYS A 706 -25.42 8.52 9.14
N THR A 707 -26.52 8.89 8.48
CA THR A 707 -27.14 10.22 8.61
C THR A 707 -28.67 10.19 8.79
N PRO A 708 -29.29 11.09 9.57
CA PRO A 708 -30.74 11.21 9.66
C PRO A 708 -31.35 11.64 8.31
N GLY A 709 -32.25 10.84 7.73
CA GLY A 709 -33.04 11.21 6.54
C GLY A 709 -32.86 10.39 5.24
N GLY A 710 -31.87 9.49 5.15
CA GLY A 710 -31.73 8.59 4.00
C GLY A 710 -32.83 7.51 3.85
N VAL A 711 -32.96 6.90 2.67
CA VAL A 711 -34.05 5.97 2.33
C VAL A 711 -33.64 4.52 2.58
N LEU A 712 -34.40 3.79 3.41
CA LEU A 712 -34.33 2.33 3.52
C LEU A 712 -35.40 1.72 2.63
N GLU A 713 -35.00 0.97 1.60
CA GLU A 713 -35.89 0.35 0.64
C GLU A 713 -35.69 -1.18 0.61
N LEU A 714 -36.55 -1.91 1.31
CA LEU A 714 -36.59 -3.37 1.28
C LEU A 714 -37.60 -3.83 0.23
N ARG A 715 -37.14 -4.38 -0.89
CA ARG A 715 -38.00 -4.83 -2.01
C ARG A 715 -37.76 -6.29 -2.33
N GLY A 716 -38.36 -7.21 -1.59
CA GLY A 716 -38.20 -8.64 -1.85
C GLY A 716 -39.39 -9.46 -1.40
N ASN A 717 -39.56 -10.63 -2.03
CA ASN A 717 -40.41 -11.69 -1.52
C ASN A 717 -39.70 -12.26 -0.30
N LEU A 718 -39.94 -11.68 0.88
CA LEU A 718 -39.47 -12.21 2.16
C LEU A 718 -40.28 -13.48 2.42
N ALA A 719 -39.94 -14.56 1.72
CA ALA A 719 -40.59 -15.84 1.92
C ALA A 719 -40.32 -16.24 3.37
N ALA A 720 -41.38 -16.27 4.16
CA ALA A 720 -41.37 -16.78 5.52
C ALA A 720 -40.92 -18.24 5.49
N ASN A 721 -39.61 -18.45 5.60
CA ASN A 721 -39.04 -19.76 5.87
C ASN A 721 -38.96 -19.88 7.39
N THR A 722 -39.61 -20.91 7.93
CA THR A 722 -39.89 -21.16 9.35
C THR A 722 -38.65 -21.46 10.22
N ASN A 723 -37.44 -21.15 9.76
CA ASN A 723 -36.17 -21.52 10.39
C ASN A 723 -35.29 -20.31 10.81
N TRP A 724 -35.86 -19.11 10.93
CA TRP A 724 -35.19 -18.02 11.68
C TRP A 724 -35.31 -18.36 13.17
N GLY A 725 -34.36 -19.13 13.70
CA GLY A 725 -34.31 -19.42 15.13
C GLY A 725 -33.96 -18.14 15.89
N THR A 726 -34.87 -17.67 16.75
CA THR A 726 -34.69 -16.70 17.88
C THR A 726 -33.87 -15.41 17.68
N ASN A 727 -33.36 -15.11 16.50
CA ASN A 727 -32.44 -14.01 16.26
C ASN A 727 -33.19 -12.75 15.80
N ASP A 728 -32.91 -11.64 16.47
CA ASP A 728 -33.63 -10.37 16.36
C ASP A 728 -33.10 -9.55 15.16
N ILE A 729 -33.98 -9.11 14.27
CA ILE A 729 -33.66 -8.02 13.33
C ILE A 729 -33.73 -6.71 14.11
N THR A 730 -32.58 -6.16 14.50
CA THR A 730 -32.51 -4.87 15.21
C THR A 730 -32.32 -3.74 14.19
N ILE A 731 -33.35 -2.91 14.01
CA ILE A 731 -33.30 -1.71 13.17
C ILE A 731 -33.18 -0.46 14.07
N ASN A 732 -31.96 0.01 14.30
CA ASN A 732 -31.72 1.28 15.00
C ASN A 732 -31.85 2.46 14.03
N ALA A 733 -33.07 2.85 13.67
CA ALA A 733 -33.31 3.95 12.74
C ALA A 733 -34.20 5.06 13.33
N VAL A 734 -33.69 6.30 13.32
CA VAL A 734 -34.49 7.52 13.52
C VAL A 734 -35.17 7.87 12.18
N GLY A 735 -36.47 7.62 12.07
CA GLY A 735 -37.32 8.04 10.94
C GLY A 735 -37.36 7.12 9.71
N ALA A 736 -37.50 5.80 9.89
CA ALA A 736 -37.65 4.86 8.78
C ALA A 736 -39.10 4.77 8.28
N THR A 737 -39.30 4.69 6.96
CA THR A 737 -40.57 4.33 6.32
C THR A 737 -40.42 2.92 5.74
N VAL A 738 -41.17 1.94 6.26
CA VAL A 738 -41.14 0.55 5.76
C VAL A 738 -42.28 0.38 4.76
N ASN A 739 -41.97 0.28 3.47
CA ASN A 739 -42.95 -0.06 2.44
C ASN A 739 -43.07 -1.58 2.34
N ALA A 740 -44.28 -2.11 2.54
CA ALA A 740 -44.54 -3.54 2.51
C ALA A 740 -44.39 -4.13 1.08
N PRO A 741 -43.95 -5.40 0.96
CA PRO A 741 -43.88 -6.12 -0.31
C PRO A 741 -45.28 -6.51 -0.82
N ALA A 742 -45.34 -6.84 -2.11
CA ALA A 742 -46.56 -7.30 -2.77
C ALA A 742 -47.11 -8.59 -2.12
N ALA A 743 -48.45 -8.62 -1.99
CA ALA A 743 -49.33 -9.73 -1.59
C ALA A 743 -48.67 -11.00 -1.03
N GLY A 744 -48.84 -11.21 0.29
CA GLY A 744 -48.70 -12.54 0.92
C GLY A 744 -47.61 -12.71 1.98
N ALA A 745 -47.01 -11.65 2.52
CA ALA A 745 -46.05 -11.75 3.61
C ALA A 745 -46.60 -11.17 4.93
N ASP A 746 -46.50 -11.95 6.00
CA ASP A 746 -46.74 -11.50 7.38
C ASP A 746 -45.59 -10.56 7.80
N LEU A 747 -45.94 -9.38 8.31
CA LEU A 747 -45.00 -8.42 8.85
C LEU A 747 -45.18 -8.34 10.38
N ALA A 748 -44.21 -8.89 11.12
CA ALA A 748 -44.09 -8.65 12.55
C ALA A 748 -43.30 -7.35 12.76
N VAL A 749 -43.93 -6.32 13.35
CA VAL A 749 -43.25 -5.08 13.75
C VAL A 749 -43.24 -5.00 15.27
N LEU A 750 -42.06 -5.15 15.87
CA LEU A 750 -41.80 -4.93 17.29
C LEU A 750 -41.05 -3.60 17.47
N GLY A 751 -41.60 -2.72 18.31
CA GLY A 751 -40.88 -1.58 18.88
C GLY A 751 -40.68 -0.36 17.97
N LEU A 752 -41.65 0.56 17.94
CA LEU A 752 -41.43 1.94 17.51
C LEU A 752 -42.10 2.89 18.50
N THR A 753 -41.34 3.85 19.03
CA THR A 753 -41.76 4.74 20.13
C THR A 753 -42.30 6.10 19.69
N ASN A 754 -42.58 6.37 18.40
CA ASN A 754 -43.29 7.59 18.01
C ASN A 754 -44.08 7.45 16.68
N GLN A 755 -45.41 7.57 16.79
CA GLN A 755 -46.42 7.91 15.77
C GLN A 755 -46.35 7.17 14.40
N PRO A 756 -46.89 5.93 14.28
CA PRO A 756 -47.08 5.29 12.98
C PRO A 756 -48.47 5.57 12.37
N GLN A 757 -48.53 5.89 11.08
CA GLN A 757 -49.72 5.65 10.25
C GLN A 757 -49.57 4.29 9.57
N VAL A 758 -50.49 3.36 9.84
CA VAL A 758 -50.58 2.06 9.15
C VAL A 758 -51.69 2.15 8.10
N ASN A 759 -51.33 2.07 6.82
CA ASN A 759 -52.28 2.18 5.71
C ASN A 759 -52.43 0.83 5.01
N LEU A 760 -53.55 0.14 5.22
CA LEU A 760 -53.83 -1.18 4.64
C LEU A 760 -54.67 -1.03 3.36
N GLY A 761 -54.03 -1.15 2.19
CA GLY A 761 -54.70 -1.10 0.89
C GLY A 761 -54.96 -2.50 0.31
N GLY A 762 -56.19 -3.02 0.44
CA GLY A 762 -56.66 -4.18 -0.33
C GLY A 762 -57.79 -4.98 0.34
N PRO A 763 -58.76 -5.52 -0.43
CA PRO A 763 -60.00 -6.13 0.09
C PRO A 763 -59.82 -7.42 0.91
N ASN A 764 -58.58 -7.96 0.98
CA ASN A 764 -58.26 -9.20 1.68
C ASN A 764 -57.10 -9.06 2.69
N ALA A 765 -56.69 -7.83 3.03
CA ALA A 765 -55.68 -7.64 4.06
C ALA A 765 -56.29 -7.94 5.44
N SER A 766 -55.76 -8.95 6.15
CA SER A 766 -56.11 -9.24 7.54
C SER A 766 -54.95 -8.85 8.45
N LEU A 767 -55.23 -8.05 9.48
CA LEU A 767 -54.29 -7.74 10.55
C LEU A 767 -54.68 -8.56 11.79
N THR A 768 -53.77 -9.42 12.27
CA THR A 768 -53.92 -10.15 13.53
C THR A 768 -52.96 -9.55 14.55
N ILE A 769 -53.49 -8.91 15.59
CA ILE A 769 -52.70 -8.42 16.73
C ILE A 769 -52.95 -9.40 17.89
N ASN A 770 -51.92 -10.11 18.32
CA ASN A 770 -51.94 -11.00 19.48
C ASN A 770 -51.02 -10.35 20.54
N ALA A 771 -51.61 -9.68 21.53
CA ALA A 771 -50.86 -9.04 22.60
C ALA A 771 -51.64 -9.16 23.92
N ASP A 772 -50.96 -9.61 24.98
CA ASP A 772 -51.56 -9.82 26.30
C ASP A 772 -51.98 -8.49 26.98
N THR A 773 -51.56 -7.34 26.46
CA THR A 773 -52.03 -6.01 26.90
C THR A 773 -51.70 -4.96 25.84
N LEU A 774 -52.71 -4.46 25.13
CA LEU A 774 -52.57 -3.32 24.22
C LEU A 774 -52.81 -2.02 25.00
N ASN A 775 -51.79 -1.55 25.72
CA ASN A 775 -51.92 -0.35 26.55
C ASN A 775 -51.69 0.93 25.72
N ALA A 776 -52.78 1.65 25.45
CA ALA A 776 -52.85 3.04 24.98
C ALA A 776 -52.13 3.43 23.66
N LEU A 777 -52.81 3.25 22.52
CA LEU A 777 -52.60 4.09 21.33
C LEU A 777 -53.31 5.45 21.53
N ALA A 778 -52.78 6.28 22.42
CA ALA A 778 -53.29 7.64 22.56
C ALA A 778 -52.89 8.43 21.30
N SER A 779 -53.88 8.76 20.46
CA SER A 779 -53.88 9.78 19.36
C SER A 779 -53.71 9.38 17.88
N SER A 780 -53.67 8.10 17.47
CA SER A 780 -53.59 7.75 16.03
C SER A 780 -54.75 6.85 15.56
N ALA A 781 -55.40 7.25 14.46
CA ALA A 781 -56.56 6.57 13.90
C ALA A 781 -56.15 5.29 13.15
N ILE A 782 -56.79 4.16 13.47
CA ILE A 782 -56.67 2.93 12.66
C ILE A 782 -57.59 3.09 11.45
N VAL A 783 -57.02 3.16 10.24
CA VAL A 783 -57.77 3.17 8.98
C VAL A 783 -57.66 1.81 8.32
N SER A 784 -58.73 1.02 8.39
CA SER A 784 -58.81 -0.32 7.76
C SER A 784 -59.73 -0.26 6.54
N SER A 785 -59.36 -0.98 5.47
CA SER A 785 -60.26 -1.30 4.34
C SER A 785 -60.66 -2.79 4.28
N GLY A 786 -60.27 -3.60 5.28
CA GLY A 786 -60.49 -5.06 5.35
C GLY A 786 -60.95 -5.56 6.73
N ASN A 787 -61.04 -6.89 6.90
CA ASN A 787 -61.47 -7.52 8.15
C ASN A 787 -60.39 -7.35 9.24
N LEU A 788 -60.79 -6.88 10.41
CA LEU A 788 -59.92 -6.65 11.56
C LEU A 788 -60.25 -7.66 12.66
N ALA A 789 -59.32 -8.57 12.97
CA ALA A 789 -59.47 -9.53 14.06
C ALA A 789 -58.57 -9.10 15.24
N LEU A 790 -59.19 -8.70 16.35
CA LEU A 790 -58.49 -8.29 17.57
C LEU A 790 -58.70 -9.36 18.64
N ASN A 791 -57.61 -10.03 19.03
CA ASN A 791 -57.62 -11.03 20.10
C ASN A 791 -56.83 -10.50 21.29
N VAL A 792 -57.42 -9.56 22.05
CA VAL A 792 -56.80 -8.93 23.22
C VAL A 792 -57.81 -8.80 24.36
N ASP A 793 -57.33 -8.82 25.60
CA ASP A 793 -58.15 -8.84 26.83
C ASP A 793 -58.84 -7.51 27.14
N THR A 794 -58.26 -6.39 26.72
CA THR A 794 -58.83 -5.05 26.89
C THR A 794 -58.43 -4.19 25.70
N ILE A 795 -59.40 -3.55 25.07
CA ILE A 795 -59.21 -2.64 23.94
C ILE A 795 -59.56 -1.24 24.42
N ASP A 796 -58.59 -0.32 24.41
CA ASP A 796 -58.83 1.10 24.64
C ASP A 796 -58.46 1.89 23.37
N LEU A 797 -59.47 2.29 22.59
CA LEU A 797 -59.32 2.97 21.30
C LEU A 797 -59.71 4.45 21.41
N THR A 798 -58.98 5.21 22.21
CA THR A 798 -59.22 6.65 22.39
C THR A 798 -58.90 7.49 21.14
N GLY A 799 -58.23 6.93 20.12
CA GLY A 799 -57.82 7.62 18.88
C GLY A 799 -58.81 7.57 17.71
N GLY A 800 -59.93 6.83 17.83
CA GLY A 800 -60.92 6.65 16.77
C GLY A 800 -60.54 5.62 15.70
N VAL A 801 -61.50 4.81 15.28
CA VAL A 801 -61.35 3.85 14.16
C VAL A 801 -62.15 4.37 12.98
N GLN A 802 -61.50 4.57 11.82
CA GLN A 802 -62.18 4.91 10.58
C GLN A 802 -62.20 3.72 9.65
N ASN A 803 -63.38 3.14 9.40
CA ASN A 803 -63.54 2.07 8.44
C ASN A 803 -64.07 2.65 7.12
N ALA A 804 -63.26 2.58 6.05
CA ALA A 804 -63.64 3.11 4.74
C ALA A 804 -64.45 2.09 3.90
N GLY A 805 -64.72 0.87 4.40
CA GLY A 805 -65.45 -0.18 3.70
C GLY A 805 -66.28 -1.11 4.60
N PRO A 806 -67.06 -2.05 4.03
CA PRO A 806 -67.80 -3.05 4.81
C PRO A 806 -66.81 -4.04 5.46
N GLY A 807 -66.52 -3.85 6.74
CA GLY A 807 -65.59 -4.69 7.50
C GLY A 807 -66.27 -5.34 8.70
N VAL A 808 -65.86 -6.58 9.01
CA VAL A 808 -66.26 -7.28 10.24
C VAL A 808 -65.15 -7.14 11.27
N VAL A 809 -65.51 -6.68 12.47
CA VAL A 809 -64.63 -6.72 13.66
C VAL A 809 -65.06 -7.88 14.54
N THR A 810 -64.17 -8.86 14.71
CA THR A 810 -64.38 -9.98 15.64
C THR A 810 -63.60 -9.72 16.92
N LEU A 811 -64.28 -9.73 18.07
CA LEU A 811 -63.67 -9.53 19.39
C LEU A 811 -63.64 -10.87 20.14
N GLY A 812 -62.43 -11.29 20.54
CA GLY A 812 -62.19 -12.64 21.08
C GLY A 812 -62.47 -12.85 22.57
N ASN A 813 -62.50 -11.80 23.40
CA ASN A 813 -62.55 -11.93 24.86
C ASN A 813 -63.72 -11.15 25.53
N PRO A 814 -64.28 -11.62 26.66
CA PRO A 814 -65.41 -11.00 27.34
C PRO A 814 -64.95 -9.76 28.14
N GLY A 815 -65.50 -8.58 27.80
CA GLY A 815 -65.20 -7.32 28.50
C GLY A 815 -64.75 -6.14 27.62
N ALA A 816 -65.01 -6.19 26.31
CA ALA A 816 -64.52 -5.16 25.40
C ALA A 816 -65.20 -3.79 25.62
N MET A 817 -64.39 -2.74 25.74
CA MET A 817 -64.82 -1.35 25.66
C MET A 817 -64.44 -0.78 24.29
N VAL A 818 -65.36 -0.04 23.65
CA VAL A 818 -65.07 0.61 22.37
C VAL A 818 -65.60 2.05 22.40
N GLU A 819 -64.75 3.00 22.01
CA GLU A 819 -65.02 4.44 22.06
C GLU A 819 -64.73 5.08 20.68
N ASN A 820 -65.62 5.97 20.24
CA ASN A 820 -65.43 6.89 19.11
C ASN A 820 -65.15 6.24 17.72
N ILE A 821 -66.02 5.33 17.28
CA ILE A 821 -65.93 4.71 15.94
C ILE A 821 -66.67 5.57 14.91
N GLY A 822 -66.08 5.78 13.73
CA GLY A 822 -66.68 6.54 12.63
C GLY A 822 -66.53 5.88 11.25
N GLY A 823 -67.58 5.93 10.42
CA GLY A 823 -67.53 5.61 8.99
C GLY A 823 -67.97 4.19 8.57
N GLY A 824 -68.82 4.13 7.54
CA GLY A 824 -69.20 2.92 6.80
C GLY A 824 -70.13 1.94 7.57
N PRO A 825 -70.77 0.98 6.88
CA PRO A 825 -71.48 -0.11 7.55
C PRO A 825 -70.51 -0.94 8.38
N PHE A 826 -70.80 -1.08 9.67
CA PHE A 826 -69.93 -1.67 10.68
C PHE A 826 -70.61 -2.85 11.38
N SER A 827 -69.92 -4.00 11.45
CA SER A 827 -70.42 -5.18 12.18
C SER A 827 -69.47 -5.61 13.29
N ILE A 828 -70.00 -5.77 14.51
CA ILE A 828 -69.30 -6.32 15.68
C ILE A 828 -69.78 -7.75 15.90
N LEU A 829 -68.86 -8.71 15.84
CA LEU A 829 -69.10 -10.11 16.19
C LEU A 829 -68.44 -10.43 17.53
N LEU A 830 -69.24 -10.88 18.49
CA LEU A 830 -68.84 -11.22 19.86
C LEU A 830 -68.97 -12.72 20.11
N GLN A 831 -68.17 -13.31 21.00
CA GLN A 831 -68.36 -14.69 21.44
C GLN A 831 -69.62 -14.83 22.31
N ASN A 832 -70.14 -16.05 22.47
CA ASN A 832 -71.24 -16.36 23.38
C ASN A 832 -70.88 -15.95 24.83
N GLY A 833 -71.74 -15.20 25.48
CA GLY A 833 -71.57 -14.70 26.84
C GLY A 833 -70.68 -13.46 26.99
N SER A 834 -70.22 -12.84 25.90
CA SER A 834 -69.37 -11.65 25.98
C SER A 834 -70.14 -10.38 26.32
N ASP A 835 -69.57 -9.58 27.22
CA ASP A 835 -70.00 -8.20 27.49
C ASP A 835 -69.42 -7.22 26.46
N LEU A 836 -70.18 -6.15 26.16
CA LEU A 836 -69.75 -5.04 25.29
C LEU A 836 -70.15 -3.70 25.90
N THR A 837 -69.23 -2.74 25.94
CA THR A 837 -69.56 -1.34 26.23
C THR A 837 -69.15 -0.44 25.06
N LEU A 838 -70.12 0.16 24.38
CA LEU A 838 -69.95 1.19 23.37
C LEU A 838 -70.21 2.56 24.00
N ARG A 839 -69.23 3.46 24.06
CA ARG A 839 -69.43 4.81 24.66
C ARG A 839 -69.95 5.85 23.67
N GLY A 840 -69.58 5.72 22.41
CA GLY A 840 -69.90 6.65 21.33
C GLY A 840 -69.74 6.01 19.96
N PHE A 841 -70.68 6.24 19.04
CA PHE A 841 -70.61 5.82 17.64
C PHE A 841 -71.20 6.88 16.71
N ASP A 842 -70.47 7.27 15.66
CA ASP A 842 -70.96 8.16 14.61
C ASP A 842 -70.96 7.41 13.26
N GLY A 843 -72.13 6.98 12.81
CA GLY A 843 -72.23 6.08 11.67
C GLY A 843 -71.99 6.72 10.32
N ASN A 844 -72.10 8.05 10.21
CA ASN A 844 -72.00 8.80 8.96
C ASN A 844 -72.78 8.16 7.77
N GLY A 845 -73.98 7.65 8.05
CA GLY A 845 -74.90 6.93 7.16
C GLY A 845 -74.75 5.40 7.12
N GLY A 846 -73.71 4.82 7.72
CA GLY A 846 -73.45 3.38 7.75
C GLY A 846 -74.24 2.63 8.83
N SER A 847 -74.70 1.41 8.55
CA SER A 847 -75.41 0.57 9.54
C SER A 847 -74.48 0.00 10.61
N LEU A 848 -74.87 0.04 11.88
CA LEU A 848 -74.19 -0.63 13.00
C LEU A 848 -74.90 -1.93 13.37
N ASN A 849 -74.19 -3.05 13.31
CA ASN A 849 -74.76 -4.36 13.54
C ASN A 849 -73.95 -5.17 14.56
N ILE A 850 -74.54 -5.52 15.70
CA ILE A 850 -73.87 -6.22 16.81
C ILE A 850 -74.51 -7.60 16.97
N ARG A 851 -73.70 -8.67 16.90
CA ARG A 851 -74.20 -10.05 16.96
C ARG A 851 -73.27 -10.97 17.74
N GLY A 852 -73.85 -11.94 18.43
CA GLY A 852 -73.12 -13.09 18.97
C GLY A 852 -72.79 -14.11 17.89
N VAL A 853 -71.64 -14.76 18.01
CA VAL A 853 -71.24 -15.92 17.22
C VAL A 853 -71.68 -17.17 17.97
N GLY A 854 -72.84 -17.71 17.61
CA GLY A 854 -73.31 -19.01 18.11
C GLY A 854 -73.91 -19.01 19.52
N GLY A 855 -74.32 -17.86 20.08
CA GLY A 855 -74.99 -17.80 21.38
C GLY A 855 -75.31 -16.38 21.88
N GLN A 856 -75.96 -16.31 23.04
CA GLN A 856 -76.47 -15.10 23.67
C GLN A 856 -75.32 -14.16 24.04
N LEU A 857 -75.52 -12.84 23.93
CA LEU A 857 -74.56 -11.85 24.42
C LEU A 857 -74.72 -11.67 25.93
N GLY A 858 -73.64 -11.27 26.62
CA GLY A 858 -73.70 -10.88 28.02
C GLY A 858 -74.38 -9.51 28.21
N THR A 859 -73.80 -8.65 29.03
CA THR A 859 -74.24 -7.26 29.20
C THR A 859 -73.73 -6.40 28.05
N VAL A 860 -74.65 -5.78 27.30
CA VAL A 860 -74.34 -4.78 26.27
C VAL A 860 -74.72 -3.39 26.75
N SER A 861 -73.80 -2.44 26.71
CA SER A 861 -74.02 -1.05 27.13
C SER A 861 -73.77 -0.12 25.94
N LEU A 862 -74.78 0.66 25.54
CA LEU A 862 -74.75 1.60 24.42
C LEU A 862 -74.78 3.04 24.94
N GLY A 863 -73.77 3.82 24.61
CA GLY A 863 -73.70 5.26 24.85
C GLY A 863 -74.38 6.04 23.74
N THR A 864 -73.82 7.19 23.36
CA THR A 864 -74.44 8.03 22.31
C THR A 864 -74.13 7.46 20.92
N ILE A 865 -75.15 7.28 20.09
CA ILE A 865 -75.04 6.80 18.70
C ILE A 865 -75.68 7.87 17.79
N SER A 866 -74.95 8.40 16.82
CA SER A 866 -75.43 9.42 15.88
C SER A 866 -75.26 9.00 14.41
N ASP A 867 -76.00 9.65 13.52
CA ASP A 867 -75.93 9.55 12.05
C ASP A 867 -75.73 8.13 11.52
N THR A 868 -76.36 7.13 12.12
CA THR A 868 -76.21 5.73 11.72
C THR A 868 -77.26 5.35 10.69
N GLY A 869 -76.93 4.43 9.77
CA GLY A 869 -77.91 3.71 8.96
C GLY A 869 -78.79 2.83 9.84
N ALA A 870 -78.88 1.52 9.59
CA ALA A 870 -79.62 0.65 10.51
C ALA A 870 -78.77 0.32 11.76
N LEU A 871 -79.30 0.56 12.96
CA LEU A 871 -78.79 -0.02 14.21
C LEU A 871 -79.52 -1.32 14.51
N SER A 872 -78.78 -2.43 14.58
CA SER A 872 -79.32 -3.75 14.90
C SER A 872 -78.48 -4.47 15.95
N LEU A 873 -79.09 -4.82 17.09
CA LEU A 873 -78.54 -5.75 18.07
C LEU A 873 -79.30 -7.09 17.99
N GLY A 874 -78.58 -8.16 17.65
CA GLY A 874 -79.15 -9.49 17.49
C GLY A 874 -79.94 -9.64 16.17
N THR A 875 -79.84 -10.81 15.53
CA THR A 875 -80.61 -11.14 14.30
C THR A 875 -81.44 -12.42 14.43
N SER A 876 -81.35 -13.07 15.59
CA SER A 876 -82.09 -14.26 15.99
C SER A 876 -82.15 -14.29 17.52
N SER A 877 -83.15 -14.97 18.09
CA SER A 877 -83.31 -15.14 19.55
C SER A 877 -82.12 -15.82 20.24
N SER A 878 -81.24 -16.45 19.46
CA SER A 878 -79.99 -17.03 19.95
C SER A 878 -78.87 -16.02 20.17
N ASN A 879 -79.06 -14.74 19.81
CA ASN A 879 -78.04 -13.69 19.79
C ASN A 879 -78.46 -12.44 20.60
N ASP A 880 -79.49 -12.56 21.45
CA ASP A 880 -80.01 -11.46 22.27
C ASP A 880 -79.01 -11.13 23.40
N ALA A 881 -79.06 -9.92 23.97
CA ALA A 881 -78.26 -9.59 25.16
C ALA A 881 -78.97 -10.06 26.44
N THR A 882 -78.25 -10.59 27.43
CA THR A 882 -78.84 -10.86 28.76
C THR A 882 -79.29 -9.57 29.44
N VAL A 883 -78.50 -8.51 29.31
CA VAL A 883 -78.88 -7.15 29.74
C VAL A 883 -78.41 -6.16 28.68
N LEU A 884 -79.32 -5.31 28.18
CA LEU A 884 -79.00 -4.22 27.27
C LEU A 884 -79.23 -2.88 27.99
N ASN A 885 -78.16 -2.15 28.29
CA ASN A 885 -78.20 -0.82 28.85
C ASN A 885 -78.09 0.23 27.74
N VAL A 886 -79.11 1.04 27.53
CA VAL A 886 -79.08 2.23 26.66
C VAL A 886 -78.83 3.44 27.55
N ASN A 887 -77.62 4.00 27.47
CA ASN A 887 -77.09 5.03 28.35
C ASN A 887 -76.90 6.39 27.67
N GLY A 888 -77.01 6.46 26.34
CA GLY A 888 -76.95 7.70 25.57
C GLY A 888 -78.04 7.80 24.51
N ASN A 889 -78.12 8.94 23.84
CA ASN A 889 -79.08 9.15 22.75
C ASN A 889 -78.68 8.35 21.52
N ILE A 890 -79.64 7.75 20.83
CA ILE A 890 -79.43 6.96 19.62
C ILE A 890 -80.21 7.62 18.47
N THR A 891 -79.54 7.99 17.39
CA THR A 891 -80.13 8.46 16.13
C THR A 891 -79.68 7.54 15.00
N ALA A 892 -80.63 6.85 14.36
CA ALA A 892 -80.35 5.88 13.29
C ALA A 892 -81.48 5.84 12.26
N SER A 893 -81.23 5.34 11.06
CA SER A 893 -82.30 5.15 10.06
C SER A 893 -83.36 4.18 10.57
N SER A 894 -82.98 3.05 11.16
CA SER A 894 -83.86 2.11 11.87
C SER A 894 -83.19 1.57 13.14
N ILE A 895 -83.96 1.31 14.20
CA ILE A 895 -83.45 0.81 15.48
C ILE A 895 -84.11 -0.52 15.84
N VAL A 896 -83.30 -1.58 15.96
CA VAL A 896 -83.74 -2.90 16.45
C VAL A 896 -82.84 -3.30 17.62
N LEU A 897 -83.42 -3.35 18.82
CA LEU A 897 -82.74 -3.73 20.05
C LEU A 897 -83.39 -4.99 20.62
N ARG A 898 -82.59 -6.01 20.94
CA ARG A 898 -83.07 -7.29 21.48
C ARG A 898 -82.30 -7.66 22.75
N GLY A 899 -83.03 -8.04 23.80
CA GLY A 899 -82.42 -8.51 25.04
C GLY A 899 -83.43 -9.07 26.06
N ASP A 900 -82.96 -9.88 27.01
CA ASP A 900 -83.79 -10.42 28.10
C ASP A 900 -84.23 -9.31 29.08
N MET A 901 -83.48 -8.20 29.12
CA MET A 901 -83.83 -6.96 29.81
C MET A 901 -83.20 -5.76 29.09
N ILE A 902 -83.99 -4.74 28.78
CA ILE A 902 -83.54 -3.49 28.15
C ILE A 902 -83.70 -2.34 29.14
N ASN A 903 -82.60 -1.86 29.70
CA ASN A 903 -82.57 -0.72 30.61
C ASN A 903 -82.37 0.57 29.83
N THR A 904 -83.21 1.58 30.05
CA THR A 904 -83.07 2.91 29.43
C THR A 904 -82.66 3.94 30.49
N GLY A 905 -81.49 4.54 30.33
CA GLY A 905 -80.97 5.60 31.21
C GLY A 905 -80.22 5.12 32.46
N ALA A 906 -79.59 3.95 32.43
CA ALA A 906 -78.93 3.35 33.60
C ALA A 906 -77.76 4.19 34.18
N MET A 907 -77.17 5.12 33.41
CA MET A 907 -75.97 5.90 33.78
C MET A 907 -76.17 7.41 34.04
N GLY A 908 -77.39 7.92 34.22
CA GLY A 908 -77.57 9.26 34.81
C GLY A 908 -78.20 10.37 33.96
N VAL A 909 -78.48 10.13 32.67
CA VAL A 909 -79.08 11.11 31.75
C VAL A 909 -80.35 10.51 31.11
N GLY A 910 -81.29 11.35 30.68
CA GLY A 910 -82.43 10.89 29.87
C GLY A 910 -81.97 10.37 28.51
N VAL A 911 -82.74 9.47 27.92
CA VAL A 911 -82.39 8.77 26.67
C VAL A 911 -83.41 9.09 25.60
N THR A 912 -82.93 9.46 24.41
CA THR A 912 -83.76 9.58 23.20
C THR A 912 -83.33 8.53 22.18
N LEU A 913 -84.26 7.72 21.67
CA LEU A 913 -84.07 6.87 20.49
C LEU A 913 -84.85 7.48 19.33
N ASP A 914 -84.15 8.01 18.33
CA ASP A 914 -84.72 8.65 17.14
C ASP A 914 -84.45 7.80 15.89
N SER A 915 -85.51 7.37 15.21
CA SER A 915 -85.46 6.65 13.94
C SER A 915 -85.82 7.56 12.78
N THR A 916 -84.88 7.82 11.87
CA THR A 916 -85.03 8.83 10.81
C THR A 916 -85.71 8.32 9.54
N ASP A 917 -85.71 7.01 9.27
CA ASP A 917 -86.27 6.43 8.02
C ASP A 917 -87.02 5.10 8.21
N GLY A 918 -87.01 4.51 9.42
CA GLY A 918 -87.39 3.12 9.67
C GLY A 918 -88.23 2.92 10.92
N ASN A 919 -88.08 1.77 11.59
CA ASN A 919 -88.85 1.40 12.78
C ASN A 919 -87.99 1.46 14.04
N ILE A 920 -88.63 1.66 15.18
CA ILE A 920 -88.06 1.36 16.50
C ILE A 920 -88.69 0.06 16.99
N SER A 921 -87.86 -0.95 17.26
CA SER A 921 -88.31 -2.24 17.80
C SER A 921 -87.47 -2.63 19.00
N LEU A 922 -88.10 -2.75 20.17
CA LEU A 922 -87.51 -3.22 21.41
C LEU A 922 -88.07 -4.62 21.72
N ALA A 923 -87.27 -5.66 21.49
CA ALA A 923 -87.67 -7.05 21.72
C ALA A 923 -87.10 -7.52 23.07
N GLY A 924 -87.91 -7.39 24.13
CA GLY A 924 -87.54 -7.69 25.50
C GLY A 924 -88.32 -6.85 26.52
N PRO A 925 -88.36 -7.26 27.80
CA PRO A 925 -88.78 -6.39 28.90
C PRO A 925 -87.97 -5.08 28.92
N VAL A 926 -88.65 -3.95 29.08
CA VAL A 926 -88.04 -2.61 29.12
C VAL A 926 -88.15 -2.03 30.53
N SER A 927 -87.02 -1.64 31.08
CA SER A 927 -86.88 -1.00 32.39
C SER A 927 -86.52 0.47 32.17
N VAL A 928 -87.44 1.37 32.51
CA VAL A 928 -87.27 2.82 32.40
C VAL A 928 -86.59 3.31 33.66
N MET A 929 -85.31 3.65 33.54
CA MET A 929 -84.48 4.10 34.66
C MET A 929 -84.31 5.62 34.71
N ARG A 930 -84.61 6.32 33.60
CA ARG A 930 -84.72 7.79 33.46
C ARG A 930 -85.70 8.16 32.37
N ASN A 931 -85.99 9.47 32.23
CA ASN A 931 -86.87 9.98 31.17
C ASN A 931 -86.41 9.44 29.81
N THR A 932 -87.32 8.77 29.13
CA THR A 932 -87.03 8.07 27.88
C THR A 932 -87.96 8.59 26.80
N THR A 933 -87.40 8.94 25.65
CA THR A 933 -88.14 9.38 24.47
C THR A 933 -87.87 8.43 23.31
N LEU A 934 -88.92 7.91 22.67
CA LEU A 934 -88.84 7.10 21.45
C LEU A 934 -89.47 7.90 20.30
N ASN A 935 -88.67 8.38 19.37
CA ASN A 935 -89.10 9.24 18.27
C ASN A 935 -88.93 8.50 16.93
N ASN A 936 -89.97 8.36 16.14
CA ASN A 936 -89.89 7.85 14.77
C ASN A 936 -90.25 9.02 13.83
N THR A 937 -89.23 9.60 13.23
CA THR A 937 -89.34 10.76 12.34
C THR A 937 -89.41 10.38 10.86
N SER A 938 -89.45 9.09 10.54
CA SER A 938 -89.39 8.54 9.16
C SER A 938 -90.38 9.09 8.15
N GLY A 939 -91.52 9.63 8.60
CA GLY A 939 -92.57 10.06 7.67
C GLY A 939 -93.18 8.92 6.84
N LEU A 940 -92.84 7.65 7.11
CA LEU A 940 -93.39 6.48 6.44
C LEU A 940 -94.63 5.97 7.17
N ALA A 941 -95.76 5.85 6.48
CA ALA A 941 -97.01 5.31 7.05
C ALA A 941 -96.88 3.86 7.55
N THR A 942 -95.91 3.11 7.03
CA THR A 942 -95.58 1.74 7.49
C THR A 942 -94.60 1.72 8.67
N GLY A 943 -94.14 2.89 9.12
CA GLY A 943 -93.27 3.04 10.29
C GLY A 943 -93.98 2.64 11.57
N PHE A 944 -93.24 2.12 12.56
CA PHE A 944 -93.78 1.83 13.88
C PHE A 944 -92.77 1.99 15.01
N VAL A 945 -93.31 2.15 16.22
CA VAL A 945 -92.60 1.92 17.49
C VAL A 945 -93.23 0.70 18.15
N ARG A 946 -92.45 -0.36 18.33
CA ARG A 946 -92.92 -1.65 18.87
C ARG A 946 -92.09 -2.06 20.08
N ILE A 947 -92.77 -2.49 21.13
CA ILE A 947 -92.16 -3.01 22.35
C ILE A 947 -92.81 -4.35 22.68
N ASP A 948 -92.03 -5.44 22.65
CA ASP A 948 -92.56 -6.79 22.79
C ASP A 948 -92.68 -7.26 24.26
N GLY A 949 -91.90 -6.68 25.18
CA GLY A 949 -91.93 -7.04 26.60
C GLY A 949 -92.73 -6.08 27.48
N ALA A 950 -92.81 -6.40 28.78
CA ALA A 950 -93.38 -5.50 29.78
C ALA A 950 -92.51 -4.25 29.94
N ILE A 951 -93.12 -3.11 30.23
CA ILE A 951 -92.43 -1.85 30.50
C ILE A 951 -92.63 -1.50 31.96
N GLU A 952 -91.56 -1.30 32.72
CA GLU A 952 -91.65 -0.95 34.14
C GLU A 952 -90.74 0.24 34.48
N ASN A 953 -91.14 1.03 35.47
CA ASN A 953 -90.25 2.01 36.06
C ASN A 953 -89.31 1.34 37.07
N ALA A 954 -88.02 1.29 36.79
CA ALA A 954 -87.02 0.79 37.74
C ALA A 954 -86.31 1.91 38.51
N GLY A 955 -86.59 3.18 38.19
CA GLY A 955 -85.99 4.33 38.85
C GLY A 955 -86.73 4.79 40.12
N VAL A 956 -85.98 5.35 41.06
CA VAL A 956 -86.52 6.14 42.19
C VAL A 956 -85.89 7.54 42.11
N PRO A 957 -86.66 8.62 41.87
CA PRO A 957 -88.10 8.69 41.64
C PRO A 957 -88.53 8.06 40.31
N ALA A 958 -89.85 7.91 40.08
CA ALA A 958 -90.37 7.40 38.81
C ALA A 958 -90.09 8.36 37.64
N TRP A 959 -89.93 7.80 36.43
CA TRP A 959 -89.54 8.56 35.22
C TRP A 959 -90.55 8.46 34.08
N SER A 960 -90.49 9.42 33.15
CA SER A 960 -91.44 9.52 32.05
C SER A 960 -91.04 8.67 30.83
N LEU A 961 -92.04 8.24 30.06
CA LEU A 961 -91.86 7.62 28.75
C LEU A 961 -92.65 8.39 27.70
N ASP A 962 -91.94 9.05 26.79
CA ASP A 962 -92.56 9.76 25.67
C ASP A 962 -92.32 8.96 24.38
N ILE A 963 -93.35 8.67 23.60
CA ILE A 963 -93.25 7.97 22.33
C ILE A 963 -93.93 8.82 21.26
N ASN A 964 -93.21 9.17 20.21
CA ASN A 964 -93.74 9.81 19.03
C ASN A 964 -93.44 8.91 17.82
N ALA A 965 -94.44 8.19 17.30
CA ALA A 965 -94.32 7.35 16.12
C ALA A 965 -94.44 8.14 14.79
N GLY A 966 -94.54 9.48 14.82
CA GLY A 966 -94.70 10.30 13.62
C GLY A 966 -96.01 9.96 12.89
N VAL A 967 -95.92 9.58 11.61
CA VAL A 967 -97.08 9.08 10.83
C VAL A 967 -97.36 7.58 11.06
N GLY A 968 -96.53 6.89 11.82
CA GLY A 968 -96.58 5.45 12.05
C GLY A 968 -97.46 5.02 13.23
N SER A 969 -97.40 3.73 13.57
CA SER A 969 -98.16 3.10 14.67
C SER A 969 -97.30 2.78 15.90
N ILE A 970 -97.91 2.76 17.09
CA ILE A 970 -97.35 2.30 18.35
C ILE A 970 -97.98 0.94 18.70
N VAL A 971 -97.14 -0.02 19.08
CA VAL A 971 -97.54 -1.38 19.46
C VAL A 971 -96.86 -1.80 20.76
N PHE A 972 -97.67 -2.16 21.76
CA PHE A 972 -97.19 -2.78 23.01
C PHE A 972 -97.70 -4.22 23.11
N ALA A 973 -96.79 -5.18 23.27
CA ALA A 973 -97.17 -6.58 23.48
C ALA A 973 -97.12 -7.01 24.96
N GLY A 974 -96.43 -6.26 25.83
CA GLY A 974 -96.41 -6.46 27.29
C GLY A 974 -97.03 -5.28 28.06
N ALA A 975 -97.43 -5.52 29.31
CA ALA A 975 -98.03 -4.51 30.17
C ALA A 975 -97.05 -3.36 30.50
N VAL A 976 -97.58 -2.15 30.65
CA VAL A 976 -96.81 -0.94 31.01
C VAL A 976 -97.15 -0.55 32.45
N GLY A 977 -96.15 -0.40 33.31
CA GLY A 977 -96.25 0.12 34.67
C GLY A 977 -96.94 -0.80 35.70
N GLN A 978 -97.17 -2.08 35.39
CA GLN A 978 -97.88 -2.99 36.31
C GLN A 978 -97.07 -3.37 37.56
N GLY A 979 -95.76 -3.58 37.46
CA GLY A 979 -94.89 -3.80 38.63
C GLY A 979 -94.52 -2.49 39.34
N SER A 980 -94.27 -1.43 38.57
CA SER A 980 -93.90 -0.09 39.04
C SER A 980 -94.29 0.95 38.00
N ALA A 981 -95.16 1.89 38.38
CA ALA A 981 -95.74 2.88 37.47
C ALA A 981 -94.72 3.92 36.99
N LEU A 982 -94.82 4.34 35.72
CA LEU A 982 -94.03 5.44 35.15
C LEU A 982 -94.50 6.79 35.72
N SER A 983 -93.66 7.81 35.82
CA SER A 983 -94.12 9.10 36.38
C SER A 983 -95.07 9.86 35.45
N SER A 984 -94.97 9.64 34.15
CA SER A 984 -95.90 10.13 33.13
C SER A 984 -95.63 9.40 31.82
N MET A 985 -96.56 9.47 30.88
CA MET A 985 -96.36 8.88 29.56
C MET A 985 -97.08 9.70 28.49
N THR A 986 -96.38 10.06 27.42
CA THR A 986 -96.95 10.78 26.27
C THR A 986 -96.80 9.92 25.03
N LEU A 987 -97.89 9.69 24.30
CA LEU A 987 -97.90 8.92 23.07
C LEU A 987 -98.41 9.79 21.92
N VAL A 988 -97.68 9.85 20.82
CA VAL A 988 -98.05 10.57 19.60
C VAL A 988 -97.87 9.63 18.42
N SER A 989 -98.83 9.55 17.53
CA SER A 989 -98.78 8.66 16.35
C SER A 989 -99.70 9.18 15.26
N GLY A 990 -99.50 8.74 14.02
CA GLY A 990 -100.34 9.13 12.89
C GLY A 990 -101.07 7.96 12.25
N GLY A 991 -100.66 6.72 12.55
CA GLY A 991 -101.27 5.48 12.10
C GLY A 991 -102.16 4.82 13.17
N ILE A 992 -102.71 3.66 12.83
CA ILE A 992 -103.58 2.87 13.72
C ILE A 992 -102.77 2.25 14.85
N ASN A 993 -103.17 2.49 16.10
CA ASN A 993 -102.51 1.90 17.26
C ASN A 993 -103.38 0.83 17.93
N PHE A 994 -102.73 -0.15 18.53
CA PHE A 994 -103.39 -1.23 19.25
C PHE A 994 -103.04 -1.17 20.74
N LEU A 995 -104.05 -0.94 21.59
CA LEU A 995 -103.92 -1.04 23.05
C LEU A 995 -104.39 -2.42 23.49
N THR A 996 -103.50 -3.42 23.41
CA THR A 996 -103.83 -4.80 23.78
C THR A 996 -103.41 -5.17 25.20
N VAL A 997 -102.84 -4.22 25.94
CA VAL A 997 -102.20 -4.42 27.24
C VAL A 997 -102.55 -3.27 28.18
N PRO A 998 -102.53 -3.48 29.51
CA PRO A 998 -102.76 -2.40 30.46
C PRO A 998 -101.55 -1.47 30.57
N ILE A 999 -101.82 -0.20 30.84
CA ILE A 999 -100.87 0.88 31.07
C ILE A 999 -101.17 1.54 32.42
N THR A 1000 -100.16 1.64 33.28
CA THR A 1000 -100.24 2.35 34.56
C THR A 1000 -99.15 3.40 34.66
N VAL A 1001 -99.54 4.64 34.93
CA VAL A 1001 -98.66 5.76 35.23
C VAL A 1001 -99.05 6.41 36.56
N GLU A 1002 -98.11 7.11 37.18
CA GLU A 1002 -98.32 7.87 38.40
C GLU A 1002 -98.90 9.24 38.06
N GLY A 1003 -98.19 10.08 37.30
CA GLY A 1003 -98.66 11.39 36.85
C GLY A 1003 -99.43 11.34 35.53
N ALA A 1004 -99.26 12.34 34.66
CA ALA A 1004 -100.09 12.50 33.47
C ALA A 1004 -99.86 11.39 32.41
N PHE A 1005 -100.94 10.92 31.79
CA PHE A 1005 -100.93 10.12 30.57
C PHE A 1005 -101.53 10.95 29.44
N SER A 1006 -100.87 11.04 28.29
CA SER A 1006 -101.46 11.62 27.09
C SER A 1006 -101.25 10.70 25.90
N TRP A 1007 -102.27 10.52 25.06
CA TRP A 1007 -102.14 9.81 23.80
C TRP A 1007 -102.87 10.55 22.68
N THR A 1008 -102.10 11.11 21.76
CA THR A 1008 -102.58 11.76 20.55
C THR A 1008 -102.37 10.87 19.33
N VAL A 1009 -103.43 10.62 18.56
CA VAL A 1009 -103.39 9.89 17.29
C VAL A 1009 -103.89 10.81 16.17
N GLY A 1010 -103.07 11.03 15.14
CA GLY A 1010 -103.52 11.61 13.88
C GLY A 1010 -102.95 12.96 13.44
N VAL A 1011 -101.78 13.37 13.92
CA VAL A 1011 -101.30 14.76 13.75
C VAL A 1011 -100.85 15.17 12.34
N THR A 1012 -100.63 14.24 11.38
CA THR A 1012 -99.97 14.57 10.08
C THR A 1012 -100.45 13.83 8.80
N GLY A 1013 -101.58 13.11 8.78
CA GLY A 1013 -102.03 12.31 7.61
C GLY A 1013 -103.34 12.76 6.93
N ASN A 1014 -103.32 12.99 5.61
CA ASN A 1014 -104.44 13.46 4.78
C ASN A 1014 -105.26 12.27 4.21
N GLY A 1015 -106.09 11.58 5.01
CA GLY A 1015 -106.91 10.46 4.51
C GLY A 1015 -107.76 9.74 5.56
N VAL A 1016 -109.01 9.41 5.18
CA VAL A 1016 -110.20 9.14 6.02
C VAL A 1016 -110.20 7.79 6.80
N ASN A 1017 -109.05 7.16 7.10
CA ASN A 1017 -109.05 5.86 7.82
C ASN A 1017 -107.85 5.60 8.77
N ASP A 1018 -106.92 6.53 8.95
CA ASP A 1018 -105.63 6.22 9.60
C ASP A 1018 -105.55 6.52 11.11
N ARG A 1019 -106.64 6.90 11.78
CA ARG A 1019 -106.57 7.58 13.09
C ARG A 1019 -107.40 6.89 14.19
N ILE A 1020 -107.16 5.59 14.41
CA ILE A 1020 -107.94 4.74 15.34
C ILE A 1020 -107.07 4.24 16.51
N ILE A 1021 -107.54 4.44 17.76
CA ILE A 1021 -107.09 3.65 18.91
C ILE A 1021 -107.97 2.39 18.98
N ARG A 1022 -107.40 1.22 18.67
CA ARG A 1022 -108.08 -0.07 18.85
C ARG A 1022 -107.65 -0.67 20.17
N ALA A 1023 -108.48 -0.54 21.19
CA ALA A 1023 -108.25 -1.22 22.44
C ALA A 1023 -108.76 -2.65 22.40
N GLY A 1024 -107.88 -3.58 22.78
CA GLY A 1024 -108.27 -4.88 23.31
C GLY A 1024 -108.65 -4.77 24.79
N SER A 1025 -108.41 -5.81 25.57
CA SER A 1025 -108.73 -5.86 27.02
C SER A 1025 -107.81 -5.03 27.93
N GLY A 1026 -107.13 -4.01 27.41
CA GLY A 1026 -106.20 -3.16 28.17
C GLY A 1026 -106.92 -2.09 29.01
N GLU A 1027 -106.32 -1.72 30.15
CA GLU A 1027 -106.77 -0.64 31.04
C GLU A 1027 -105.69 0.45 31.10
N ILE A 1028 -106.05 1.73 31.02
CA ILE A 1028 -105.14 2.87 31.24
C ILE A 1028 -105.44 3.45 32.62
N THR A 1029 -104.44 3.46 33.50
CA THR A 1029 -104.51 4.03 34.84
C THR A 1029 -103.49 5.15 35.01
N SER A 1030 -103.92 6.32 35.49
CA SER A 1030 -103.08 7.39 36.00
C SER A 1030 -103.41 7.61 37.48
N ASN A 1031 -102.49 7.31 38.39
CA ASN A 1031 -102.78 7.31 39.83
C ASN A 1031 -103.01 8.71 40.41
N SER A 1032 -102.28 9.72 39.91
CA SER A 1032 -102.24 11.09 40.44
C SER A 1032 -102.24 12.19 39.37
N GLY A 1033 -102.31 11.88 38.07
CA GLY A 1033 -102.37 12.85 36.98
C GLY A 1033 -103.60 12.75 36.08
N ASN A 1034 -103.63 13.58 35.05
CA ASN A 1034 -104.69 13.58 34.03
C ASN A 1034 -104.45 12.49 32.99
N VAL A 1035 -105.51 11.99 32.38
CA VAL A 1035 -105.47 11.12 31.19
C VAL A 1035 -106.09 11.86 30.02
N ASP A 1036 -105.28 12.28 29.05
CA ASP A 1036 -105.73 13.00 27.86
C ASP A 1036 -105.62 12.10 26.63
N LEU A 1037 -106.74 11.61 26.09
CA LEU A 1037 -106.78 10.84 24.85
C LEU A 1037 -107.34 11.71 23.73
N GLU A 1038 -106.55 11.88 22.68
CA GLU A 1038 -106.93 12.63 21.49
C GLU A 1038 -106.84 11.72 20.25
N ALA A 1039 -107.95 11.57 19.52
CA ALA A 1039 -108.01 10.77 18.30
C ALA A 1039 -109.13 11.29 17.37
N ASP A 1040 -109.15 10.86 16.11
CA ASP A 1040 -110.31 11.12 15.24
C ASP A 1040 -111.45 10.14 15.46
N VAL A 1041 -111.16 8.88 15.85
CA VAL A 1041 -112.17 7.85 16.16
C VAL A 1041 -111.64 6.88 17.24
N LEU A 1042 -112.41 6.67 18.30
CA LEU A 1042 -112.19 5.62 19.31
C LEU A 1042 -113.02 4.36 18.95
N GLN A 1043 -112.40 3.31 18.38
CA GLN A 1043 -113.11 2.06 18.03
C GLN A 1043 -112.70 0.88 18.93
N GLY A 1044 -113.61 0.44 19.80
CA GLY A 1044 -113.49 -0.81 20.55
C GLY A 1044 -114.19 -1.97 19.83
N LEU A 1045 -113.47 -3.04 19.51
CA LEU A 1045 -114.05 -4.31 19.03
C LEU A 1045 -114.48 -5.13 20.25
N THR A 1046 -115.54 -4.68 20.93
CA THR A 1046 -116.10 -5.25 22.16
C THR A 1046 -115.23 -5.03 23.40
N ILE A 1047 -115.79 -4.31 24.39
CA ILE A 1047 -115.20 -3.89 25.69
C ILE A 1047 -114.45 -2.55 25.60
N GLY A 1048 -114.96 -1.55 26.35
CA GLY A 1048 -114.44 -0.19 26.37
C GLY A 1048 -113.05 -0.08 27.00
N VAL A 1049 -112.28 0.92 26.56
CA VAL A 1049 -111.03 1.30 27.23
C VAL A 1049 -111.38 1.67 28.66
N ASN A 1050 -110.90 0.90 29.63
CA ASN A 1050 -111.08 1.26 31.02
C ASN A 1050 -110.03 2.33 31.33
N VAL A 1051 -110.47 3.59 31.49
CA VAL A 1051 -109.58 4.71 31.82
C VAL A 1051 -109.85 5.11 33.27
N LYS A 1052 -108.82 5.05 34.12
CA LYS A 1052 -108.90 5.42 35.53
C LYS A 1052 -107.92 6.55 35.81
N ALA A 1053 -108.44 7.71 36.22
CA ALA A 1053 -107.66 8.82 36.76
C ALA A 1053 -108.23 9.22 38.14
N PRO A 1054 -108.13 8.37 39.19
CA PRO A 1054 -108.79 8.57 40.48
C PRO A 1054 -108.54 9.94 41.13
N ASN A 1055 -107.41 10.59 40.82
CA ASN A 1055 -107.02 11.89 41.35
C ASN A 1055 -106.75 12.95 40.26
N GLY A 1056 -107.18 12.72 39.01
CA GLY A 1056 -107.02 13.65 37.90
C GLY A 1056 -108.26 13.69 37.00
N THR A 1057 -108.15 14.35 35.85
CA THR A 1057 -109.23 14.41 34.85
C THR A 1057 -108.97 13.43 33.72
N VAL A 1058 -110.02 12.77 33.23
CA VAL A 1058 -109.98 12.07 31.94
C VAL A 1058 -110.54 13.01 30.89
N THR A 1059 -109.69 13.44 29.96
CA THR A 1059 -110.10 14.25 28.81
C THR A 1059 -110.09 13.36 27.57
N LEU A 1060 -111.23 13.31 26.88
CA LEU A 1060 -111.36 12.66 25.58
C LEU A 1060 -111.58 13.77 24.55
N ILE A 1061 -110.68 13.88 23.57
CA ILE A 1061 -110.72 14.91 22.54
C ILE A 1061 -110.86 14.21 21.19
N GLU A 1062 -112.05 14.30 20.61
CA GLU A 1062 -112.32 13.81 19.26
C GLU A 1062 -112.13 14.94 18.24
N ARG A 1063 -111.30 14.72 17.21
CA ARG A 1063 -110.99 15.75 16.18
C ARG A 1063 -111.65 15.50 14.82
N GLY A 1064 -112.46 14.45 14.70
CA GLY A 1064 -113.25 14.13 13.50
C GLY A 1064 -114.53 14.95 13.35
N ALA A 1065 -114.99 15.13 12.11
CA ALA A 1065 -116.31 15.69 11.83
C ALA A 1065 -117.36 14.57 11.91
N GLY A 1066 -117.88 14.30 13.10
CA GLY A 1066 -119.05 13.44 13.30
C GLY A 1066 -118.94 12.53 14.52
N ASP A 1067 -119.46 13.03 15.64
CA ASP A 1067 -119.73 12.40 16.95
C ASP A 1067 -118.57 11.78 17.72
#